data_AF-Q75N99-F1
#
_entry.id   AF-Q75N99-F1
#
_cell.length_a   1.000
_cell.length_b   1.000
_cell.length_c   1.000
_cell.angle_alpha   90.00
_cell.angle_beta   90.00
_cell.angle_gamma   90.00
#
_symmetry.space_group_name_H-M   'P 1'
#
loop_
_entity.id
_entity.type
_entity.pdbx_description
1 polymer ?
#
loop_
_entity_poly.entity_id
_entity_poly.type
_entity_poly.pdbx_seq_one_letter_code
_entity_poly.pdbx_strand_id
1 'polypeptide(L)'
;MEDKSEVLEAVLKETVDLESIPIEEVFENLRCSKDGLTSSGALERLTIFGHNKLEEKKESKFLKFLGFMWNPLSWVMEAAAIMAIALANGGGKPPDWQDFVGIITLLVINSTISFIEENNAGNAAAALMARLAPKAKVLRDGKWNEEDAAVLVPGDIISIKLGDIVPADARLLEGDPLKIDQSALTGESLPVTKGPGDGVYSGSTCKQGELEAVVIATGVHTFFGKAAHLVDSTNQVGHFQKVLTAIGNFCICSIAVGMVIEIIVQYPIQDRKYRPGIDNLLVLLIGGIPIAMPTVLSVTMAIGSHRLAQQGAITKRMTAIEEMAGMDVLCSDKTGTLTLNKLTVDKNLIEVFAKGVDADTVVLMAARASRIENQDAIDTAIVNMLADPKEARAGVQELHFLPFNPTDKRTALTYLDNEGKMHRVSKGAPEQILHLAHNKSDIERRVHSIIDKFAERGLRSLAVAYQEVPERRKESAGGPWQFIGLMPLFDPPRHDSAETIRRALNLGVNVKMITGDQLAIGKETGRRLGMGTNMYPSSALLGQNKDESIAALPIDELIEKADGFAGVFPEHKYEIVKRLQARKHICGMTGDGVNDAPALKKADIGIAVADATDAARSASDIVLTEPGLSVIISAVLTSRAIFQRMKNYTIYAVSITIRIVVGFMLLALIWKFDFPPFMVLIIAILNDGTIMTISKDRVKPSPLPDSWKLAEIFTTGIVLGSYMAMMTVIFFWAAYKTNFFPNTFGVSSLEKTAHDDFKKLASAIYLQVSTISQALIFVTRSRSWSFVERPGLLLVAAFAVAQLIATLIAVYANWNFAAIEGIGWGWAGVIWLYNIIFYFPLDIIKFLTRYALSGRAWDLVLERRIAFTRQKDFGKEQRELRWAHAQRTLHGLEVPDTKMFNDRTNFTELNQMAEEAKRRAEIARLRELHTLKGHVESVVRLKGLDIDTIQQSYTV
;
A
#
# COMPACT_ATOMS: atom_id res chain seq x y z
N MET A 1 -5.87 52.67 -13.58
CA MET A 1 -5.68 51.44 -12.75
C MET A 1 -6.92 51.17 -11.91
N GLU A 2 -7.62 52.19 -11.39
CA GLU A 2 -8.90 52.04 -10.65
C GLU A 2 -9.98 51.27 -11.43
N ASP A 3 -10.20 51.62 -12.70
CA ASP A 3 -11.20 51.00 -13.59
C ASP A 3 -10.90 49.52 -13.96
N LYS A 4 -9.68 49.02 -13.65
CA LYS A 4 -9.31 47.60 -13.80
C LYS A 4 -9.69 46.77 -12.56
N SER A 5 -9.67 47.39 -11.38
CA SER A 5 -9.99 46.73 -10.11
C SER A 5 -11.49 46.50 -9.97
N GLU A 6 -12.32 47.50 -10.34
CA GLU A 6 -13.77 47.44 -10.14
C GLU A 6 -14.46 46.29 -10.92
N VAL A 7 -14.05 46.03 -12.17
CA VAL A 7 -14.65 44.95 -12.98
C VAL A 7 -14.23 43.57 -12.48
N LEU A 8 -12.97 43.39 -12.07
CA LEU A 8 -12.50 42.12 -11.50
C LEU A 8 -13.10 41.89 -10.10
N GLU A 9 -13.35 42.94 -9.32
CA GLU A 9 -14.10 42.86 -8.06
C GLU A 9 -15.58 42.49 -8.28
N ALA A 10 -16.20 42.93 -9.38
CA ALA A 10 -17.56 42.53 -9.74
C ALA A 10 -17.63 41.03 -10.10
N VAL A 11 -16.64 40.51 -10.82
CA VAL A 11 -16.48 39.06 -11.08
C VAL A 11 -16.26 38.31 -9.77
N LEU A 12 -15.46 38.84 -8.84
CA LEU A 12 -15.23 38.24 -7.52
C LEU A 12 -16.48 38.22 -6.64
N LYS A 13 -17.37 39.21 -6.78
CA LYS A 13 -18.68 39.26 -6.11
C LYS A 13 -19.77 38.45 -6.82
N GLU A 14 -19.42 37.72 -7.89
CA GLU A 14 -20.34 36.93 -8.71
C GLU A 14 -21.54 37.74 -9.23
N THR A 15 -21.38 39.05 -9.45
CA THR A 15 -22.49 39.90 -9.93
C THR A 15 -22.80 39.72 -11.42
N VAL A 16 -21.95 38.99 -12.14
CA VAL A 16 -22.04 38.71 -13.58
C VAL A 16 -22.03 37.21 -13.78
N ASP A 17 -23.04 36.68 -14.48
CA ASP A 17 -23.13 35.25 -14.81
C ASP A 17 -22.33 34.93 -16.07
N LEU A 18 -21.08 34.51 -15.89
CA LEU A 18 -20.18 34.11 -16.98
C LEU A 18 -20.58 32.75 -17.62
N GLU A 19 -21.51 32.01 -17.03
CA GLU A 19 -21.98 30.69 -17.53
C GLU A 19 -23.11 30.78 -18.57
N SER A 20 -23.75 31.93 -18.76
CA SER A 20 -24.86 32.08 -19.72
C SER A 20 -24.60 33.09 -20.84
N ILE A 21 -23.60 33.98 -20.69
CA ILE A 21 -23.25 34.99 -21.69
C ILE A 21 -22.40 34.44 -22.86
N PRO A 22 -22.41 35.10 -24.04
CA PRO A 22 -21.56 34.77 -25.18
C PRO A 22 -20.05 34.84 -24.88
N ILE A 23 -19.24 34.06 -25.60
CA ILE A 23 -17.78 33.96 -25.36
C ILE A 23 -17.07 35.32 -25.53
N GLU A 24 -17.50 36.15 -26.49
CA GLU A 24 -16.93 37.47 -26.70
C GLU A 24 -17.09 38.36 -25.46
N GLU A 25 -18.26 38.33 -24.82
CA GLU A 25 -18.53 39.05 -23.58
C GLU A 25 -17.77 38.45 -22.39
N VAL A 26 -17.49 37.14 -22.40
CA VAL A 26 -16.60 36.50 -21.40
C VAL A 26 -15.19 37.07 -21.51
N PHE A 27 -14.65 37.21 -22.72
CA PHE A 27 -13.33 37.82 -22.95
C PHE A 27 -13.26 39.28 -22.50
N GLU A 28 -14.32 40.06 -22.75
CA GLU A 28 -14.41 41.46 -22.31
C GLU A 28 -14.48 41.59 -20.77
N ASN A 29 -15.36 40.82 -20.12
CA ASN A 29 -15.54 40.86 -18.66
C ASN A 29 -14.29 40.34 -17.91
N LEU A 30 -13.69 39.24 -18.39
CA LEU A 30 -12.45 38.69 -17.82
C LEU A 30 -11.19 39.42 -18.32
N ARG A 31 -11.32 40.42 -19.21
CA ARG A 31 -10.23 41.16 -19.86
C ARG A 31 -9.07 40.25 -20.29
N CYS A 32 -9.40 39.20 -21.03
CA CYS A 32 -8.43 38.24 -21.58
C CYS A 32 -8.52 38.19 -23.11
N SER A 33 -7.49 37.66 -23.77
CA SER A 33 -7.45 37.49 -25.23
C SER A 33 -7.33 36.01 -25.59
N LYS A 34 -7.59 35.66 -26.86
CA LYS A 34 -7.41 34.29 -27.38
C LYS A 34 -5.96 33.78 -27.28
N ASP A 35 -4.98 34.68 -27.17
CA ASP A 35 -3.56 34.33 -27.00
C ASP A 35 -3.16 34.04 -25.53
N GLY A 36 -4.12 34.06 -24.61
CA GLY A 36 -3.92 33.79 -23.19
C GLY A 36 -3.51 35.03 -22.36
N LEU A 37 -3.25 34.82 -21.07
CA LEU A 37 -2.83 35.87 -20.15
C LEU A 37 -1.31 36.11 -20.20
N THR A 38 -0.89 37.30 -19.77
CA THR A 38 0.53 37.54 -19.48
C THR A 38 0.90 37.00 -18.10
N SER A 39 2.14 36.56 -17.92
CA SER A 39 2.60 36.03 -16.62
C SER A 39 2.42 37.03 -15.47
N SER A 40 2.63 38.32 -15.70
CA SER A 40 2.38 39.38 -14.72
C SER A 40 0.89 39.55 -14.41
N GLY A 41 0.02 39.47 -15.43
CA GLY A 41 -1.43 39.57 -15.26
C GLY A 41 -2.01 38.42 -14.45
N ALA A 42 -1.46 37.21 -14.61
CA ALA A 42 -1.85 36.06 -13.81
C ALA A 42 -1.48 36.23 -12.31
N LEU A 43 -0.27 36.73 -12.03
CA LEU A 43 0.17 37.02 -10.66
C LEU A 43 -0.70 38.08 -9.96
N GLU A 44 -1.06 39.16 -10.65
CA GLU A 44 -1.99 40.17 -10.11
C GLU A 44 -3.34 39.55 -9.75
N ARG A 45 -3.93 38.75 -10.65
CA ARG A 45 -5.21 38.08 -10.40
C ARG A 45 -5.14 37.07 -9.26
N LEU A 46 -4.01 36.38 -9.10
CA LEU A 46 -3.82 35.44 -8.00
C LEU A 46 -3.82 36.13 -6.63
N THR A 47 -3.39 37.41 -6.56
CA THR A 47 -3.53 38.21 -5.33
C THR A 47 -4.97 38.64 -5.04
N ILE A 48 -5.80 38.80 -6.10
CA ILE A 48 -7.19 39.25 -5.99
C ILE A 48 -8.12 38.06 -5.68
N PHE A 49 -8.09 37.01 -6.50
CA PHE A 49 -8.97 35.84 -6.40
C PHE A 49 -8.46 34.76 -5.44
N GLY A 50 -7.17 34.79 -5.09
CA GLY A 50 -6.53 33.74 -4.31
C GLY A 50 -6.15 32.52 -5.16
N HIS A 51 -5.77 31.44 -4.48
CA HIS A 51 -5.37 30.19 -5.14
C HIS A 51 -6.60 29.35 -5.49
N ASN A 52 -6.53 28.61 -6.59
CA ASN A 52 -7.54 27.63 -7.01
C ASN A 52 -7.46 26.36 -6.14
N LYS A 53 -7.86 26.51 -4.88
CA LYS A 53 -7.83 25.48 -3.84
C LYS A 53 -8.98 25.74 -2.88
N LEU A 54 -9.58 24.66 -2.36
CA LEU A 54 -10.55 24.77 -1.28
C LEU A 54 -9.88 25.33 -0.02
N GLU A 55 -10.55 26.20 0.70
CA GLU A 55 -10.01 26.77 1.94
C GLU A 55 -9.59 25.66 2.90
N GLU A 56 -8.30 25.59 3.20
CA GLU A 56 -7.82 24.73 4.28
C GLU A 56 -8.21 25.36 5.61
N LYS A 57 -8.94 24.60 6.44
CA LYS A 57 -9.14 24.95 7.84
C LYS A 57 -7.77 25.05 8.50
N LYS A 58 -7.32 26.28 8.75
CA LYS A 58 -6.10 26.55 9.49
C LYS A 58 -6.34 26.20 10.96
N GLU A 59 -6.04 24.96 11.34
CA GLU A 59 -5.95 24.62 12.74
C GLU A 59 -4.76 25.37 13.37
N SER A 60 -5.01 26.04 14.49
CA SER A 60 -3.92 26.68 15.20
C SER A 60 -2.99 25.60 15.77
N LYS A 61 -1.68 25.80 15.62
CA LYS A 61 -0.67 24.87 16.14
C LYS A 61 -0.85 24.58 17.63
N PHE A 62 -1.35 25.56 18.38
CA PHE A 62 -1.68 25.44 19.80
C PHE A 62 -2.88 24.51 20.04
N LEU A 63 -3.98 24.67 19.31
CA LEU A 63 -5.13 23.77 19.44
C LEU A 63 -4.78 22.35 19.02
N LYS A 64 -3.96 22.19 17.96
CA LYS A 64 -3.45 20.88 17.57
C LYS A 64 -2.60 20.24 18.68
N PHE A 65 -1.77 21.01 19.37
CA PHE A 65 -1.02 20.56 20.53
C PHE A 65 -1.94 20.10 21.68
N LEU A 66 -2.98 20.88 22.02
CA LEU A 66 -3.97 20.48 23.04
C LEU A 66 -4.76 19.23 22.63
N GLY A 67 -4.99 19.03 21.33
CA GLY A 67 -5.64 17.82 20.81
C GLY A 67 -4.91 16.53 21.19
N PHE A 68 -3.57 16.54 21.27
CA PHE A 68 -2.80 15.38 21.72
C PHE A 68 -3.03 15.04 23.21
N MET A 69 -3.32 16.06 24.03
CA MET A 69 -3.67 15.87 25.44
C MET A 69 -5.10 15.33 25.62
N TRP A 70 -5.95 15.39 24.59
CA TRP A 70 -7.38 15.05 24.67
C TRP A 70 -7.72 13.73 23.97
N ASN A 71 -6.82 12.74 24.01
CA ASN A 71 -7.12 11.39 23.53
C ASN A 71 -7.71 10.51 24.66
N PRO A 72 -8.41 9.40 24.34
CA PRO A 72 -9.04 8.57 25.37
C PRO A 72 -8.07 7.99 26.41
N LEU A 73 -6.81 7.73 26.04
CA LEU A 73 -5.79 7.25 26.99
C LEU A 73 -5.35 8.37 27.94
N SER A 74 -5.23 9.60 27.44
CA SER A 74 -4.94 10.79 28.22
C SER A 74 -6.05 11.14 29.22
N TRP A 75 -7.33 10.92 28.89
CA TRP A 75 -8.43 11.09 29.86
C TRP A 75 -8.29 10.19 31.07
N VAL A 76 -7.87 8.94 30.87
CA VAL A 76 -7.64 8.01 32.00
C VAL A 76 -6.43 8.46 32.82
N MET A 77 -5.39 9.02 32.20
CA MET A 77 -4.25 9.60 32.91
C MET A 77 -4.61 10.89 33.66
N GLU A 78 -5.47 11.72 33.11
CA GLU A 78 -6.01 12.90 33.79
C GLU A 78 -6.85 12.48 35.00
N ALA A 79 -7.70 11.46 34.84
CA ALA A 79 -8.41 10.85 35.96
C ALA A 79 -7.46 10.32 37.03
N ALA A 80 -6.32 9.70 36.65
CA ALA A 80 -5.29 9.27 37.59
C ALA A 80 -4.62 10.45 38.32
N ALA A 81 -4.33 11.55 37.60
CA ALA A 81 -3.78 12.76 38.20
C ALA A 81 -4.77 13.39 39.21
N ILE A 82 -6.06 13.48 38.84
CA ILE A 82 -7.11 13.96 39.73
C ILE A 82 -7.25 13.02 40.94
N MET A 83 -7.14 11.70 40.74
CA MET A 83 -7.19 10.71 41.82
C MET A 83 -6.06 10.93 42.84
N ALA A 84 -4.84 11.25 42.37
CA ALA A 84 -3.67 11.54 43.21
C ALA A 84 -3.82 12.82 44.07
N ILE A 85 -4.75 13.72 43.75
CA ILE A 85 -5.09 14.88 44.60
C ILE A 85 -6.34 14.61 45.42
N ALA A 86 -7.41 14.09 44.80
CA ALA A 86 -8.73 14.00 45.40
C ALA A 86 -8.84 12.86 46.43
N LEU A 87 -8.35 11.67 46.07
CA LEU A 87 -8.47 10.45 46.89
C LEU A 87 -7.26 10.24 47.81
N ALA A 88 -6.17 10.93 47.55
CA ALA A 88 -4.97 10.98 48.38
C ALA A 88 -5.15 11.75 49.71
N ASN A 89 -6.29 12.41 49.91
CA ASN A 89 -6.56 13.20 51.12
C ASN A 89 -6.92 12.27 52.29
N GLY A 90 -5.96 12.02 53.20
CA GLY A 90 -6.22 11.23 54.39
C GLY A 90 -4.97 10.83 55.19
N GLY A 91 -5.18 10.39 56.43
CA GLY A 91 -4.12 9.82 57.27
C GLY A 91 -3.07 10.81 57.79
N GLY A 92 -3.36 12.12 57.80
CA GLY A 92 -2.48 13.17 58.33
C GLY A 92 -1.30 13.55 57.42
N LYS A 93 -1.29 13.11 56.16
CA LYS A 93 -0.29 13.47 55.14
C LYS A 93 -0.90 14.41 54.09
N PRO A 94 -0.10 15.33 53.50
CA PRO A 94 -0.55 16.11 52.37
C PRO A 94 -0.86 15.23 51.14
N PRO A 95 -1.70 15.69 50.20
CA PRO A 95 -1.92 15.02 48.92
C PRO A 95 -0.62 14.93 48.11
N ASP A 96 -0.53 13.93 47.22
CA ASP A 96 0.68 13.66 46.42
C ASP A 96 0.81 14.63 45.25
N TRP A 97 1.09 15.89 45.58
CA TRP A 97 1.37 16.93 44.59
C TRP A 97 2.51 16.54 43.65
N GLN A 98 3.50 15.79 44.14
CA GLN A 98 4.62 15.32 43.31
C GLN A 98 4.16 14.37 42.22
N ASP A 99 3.25 13.43 42.52
CA ASP A 99 2.71 12.48 41.55
C ASP A 99 1.80 13.19 40.55
N PHE A 100 0.95 14.12 41.01
CA PHE A 100 0.13 14.95 40.12
C PHE A 100 0.99 15.75 39.13
N VAL A 101 1.96 16.53 39.63
CA VAL A 101 2.86 17.32 38.78
C VAL A 101 3.67 16.41 37.86
N GLY A 102 4.08 15.24 38.36
CA GLY A 102 4.77 14.22 37.58
C GLY A 102 3.94 13.69 36.41
N ILE A 103 2.67 13.33 36.64
CA ILE A 103 1.75 12.85 35.59
C ILE A 103 1.50 13.95 34.56
N ILE A 104 1.23 15.18 34.99
CA ILE A 104 1.05 16.31 34.08
C ILE A 104 2.32 16.55 33.25
N THR A 105 3.50 16.46 33.87
CA THR A 105 4.78 16.59 33.17
C THR A 105 4.97 15.48 32.13
N LEU A 106 4.62 14.23 32.46
CA LEU A 106 4.63 13.11 31.50
C LEU A 106 3.69 13.39 30.31
N LEU A 107 2.46 13.85 30.57
CA LEU A 107 1.50 14.19 29.51
C LEU A 107 2.01 15.31 28.63
N VAL A 108 2.65 16.34 29.20
CA VAL A 108 3.27 17.43 28.44
C VAL A 108 4.43 16.92 27.60
N ILE A 109 5.36 16.13 28.16
CA ILE A 109 6.48 15.53 27.42
C ILE A 109 5.97 14.68 26.25
N ASN A 110 5.01 13.79 26.52
CA ASN A 110 4.43 12.91 25.50
C ASN A 110 3.73 13.73 24.40
N SER A 111 2.98 14.77 24.76
CA SER A 111 2.32 15.67 23.80
C SER A 111 3.32 16.46 22.98
N THR A 112 4.43 16.94 23.59
CA THR A 112 5.51 17.63 22.88
C THR A 112 6.19 16.73 21.88
N ILE A 113 6.57 15.51 22.28
CA ILE A 113 7.16 14.52 21.37
C ILE A 113 6.19 14.20 20.22
N SER A 114 4.91 13.98 20.55
CA SER A 114 3.87 13.67 19.56
C SER A 114 3.66 14.80 18.56
N PHE A 115 3.57 16.05 19.05
CA PHE A 115 3.41 17.22 18.21
C PHE A 115 4.62 17.45 17.28
N ILE A 116 5.85 17.35 17.81
CA ILE A 116 7.06 17.55 17.00
C ILE A 116 7.16 16.49 15.92
N GLU A 117 6.99 15.21 16.27
CA GLU A 117 7.12 14.11 15.33
C GLU A 117 6.00 14.10 14.30
N GLU A 118 4.74 14.37 14.69
CA GLU A 118 3.65 14.46 13.73
C GLU A 118 3.78 15.67 12.81
N ASN A 119 4.27 16.81 13.31
CA ASN A 119 4.52 17.98 12.47
C ASN A 119 5.67 17.74 11.48
N ASN A 120 6.74 17.07 11.90
CA ASN A 120 7.84 16.69 11.01
C ASN A 120 7.39 15.69 9.94
N ALA A 121 6.59 14.69 10.35
CA ALA A 121 5.92 13.76 9.45
C ALA A 121 5.00 14.47 8.45
N GLY A 122 4.18 15.41 8.94
CA GLY A 122 3.24 16.19 8.14
C GLY A 122 3.94 17.07 7.10
N ASN A 123 5.04 17.74 7.47
CA ASN A 123 5.85 18.52 6.52
C ASN A 123 6.46 17.65 5.42
N ALA A 124 6.98 16.47 5.78
CA ALA A 124 7.50 15.52 4.81
C ALA A 124 6.41 15.00 3.87
N ALA A 125 5.21 14.71 4.40
CA ALA A 125 4.06 14.30 3.62
C ALA A 125 3.56 15.44 2.70
N ALA A 126 3.51 16.69 3.17
CA ALA A 126 3.09 17.84 2.38
C ALA A 126 4.00 18.06 1.17
N ALA A 127 5.32 17.92 1.32
CA ALA A 127 6.27 17.99 0.21
C ALA A 127 6.04 16.88 -0.83
N LEU A 128 5.54 15.70 -0.40
CA LEU A 128 5.17 14.61 -1.30
C LEU A 128 3.84 14.86 -2.00
N MET A 129 2.84 15.38 -1.28
CA MET A 129 1.54 15.75 -1.85
C MET A 129 1.66 16.87 -2.88
N ALA A 130 2.59 17.81 -2.68
CA ALA A 130 2.89 18.85 -3.67
C ALA A 130 3.33 18.26 -5.02
N ARG A 131 4.03 17.12 -5.05
CA ARG A 131 4.39 16.44 -6.30
C ARG A 131 3.20 15.76 -6.99
N LEU A 132 2.12 15.51 -6.27
CA LEU A 132 0.87 14.94 -6.77
C LEU A 132 -0.19 16.01 -7.04
N ALA A 133 0.13 17.29 -6.87
CA ALA A 133 -0.79 18.37 -7.14
C ALA A 133 -1.30 18.27 -8.59
N PRO A 134 -2.61 18.44 -8.84
CA PRO A 134 -3.14 18.45 -10.19
C PRO A 134 -2.43 19.53 -10.99
N LYS A 135 -2.08 19.22 -12.24
CA LYS A 135 -1.47 20.18 -13.16
C LYS A 135 -2.46 20.54 -14.25
N ALA A 136 -2.29 21.72 -14.82
CA ALA A 136 -3.06 22.18 -15.95
C ALA A 136 -2.13 22.76 -17.02
N LYS A 137 -2.44 22.47 -18.29
CA LYS A 137 -1.77 23.12 -19.42
C LYS A 137 -2.43 24.46 -19.66
N VAL A 138 -1.68 25.53 -19.45
CA VAL A 138 -2.12 26.92 -19.56
C VAL A 138 -1.40 27.62 -20.70
N LEU A 139 -2.12 28.48 -21.41
CA LEU A 139 -1.53 29.37 -22.42
C LEU A 139 -1.21 30.71 -21.76
N ARG A 140 0.09 30.98 -21.55
CA ARG A 140 0.58 32.23 -20.99
C ARG A 140 1.72 32.79 -21.84
N ASP A 141 1.72 34.11 -22.06
CA ASP A 141 2.67 34.81 -22.94
C ASP A 141 2.75 34.18 -24.36
N GLY A 142 1.63 33.67 -24.87
CA GLY A 142 1.54 33.00 -26.19
C GLY A 142 2.22 31.62 -26.26
N LYS A 143 2.60 31.02 -25.12
CA LYS A 143 3.21 29.68 -25.05
C LYS A 143 2.43 28.77 -24.11
N TRP A 144 2.30 27.51 -24.51
CA TRP A 144 1.73 26.46 -23.67
C TRP A 144 2.74 26.02 -22.63
N ASN A 145 2.41 26.23 -21.36
CA ASN A 145 3.19 25.79 -20.20
C ASN A 145 2.32 24.87 -19.33
N GLU A 146 2.96 23.98 -18.59
CA GLU A 146 2.28 23.12 -17.61
C GLU A 146 2.54 23.68 -16.22
N GLU A 147 1.48 24.12 -15.54
CA GLU A 147 1.52 24.80 -14.24
C GLU A 147 0.67 24.03 -13.22
N ASP A 148 0.91 24.26 -11.93
CA ASP A 148 0.07 23.69 -10.88
C ASP A 148 -1.34 24.28 -10.95
N ALA A 149 -2.37 23.42 -10.89
CA ALA A 149 -3.76 23.83 -10.99
C ALA A 149 -4.15 24.83 -9.89
N ALA A 150 -3.43 24.86 -8.76
CA ALA A 150 -3.64 25.82 -7.67
C ALA A 150 -3.31 27.27 -8.04
N VAL A 151 -2.51 27.49 -9.09
CA VAL A 151 -2.06 28.81 -9.58
C VAL A 151 -2.95 29.31 -10.74
N LEU A 152 -3.95 28.52 -11.14
CA LEU A 152 -4.95 28.95 -12.13
C LEU A 152 -5.75 30.14 -11.59
N VAL A 153 -6.02 31.09 -12.47
CA VAL A 153 -6.84 32.27 -12.17
C VAL A 153 -7.96 32.43 -13.20
N PRO A 154 -9.08 33.09 -12.86
CA PRO A 154 -10.09 33.44 -13.84
C PRO A 154 -9.51 34.21 -15.03
N GLY A 155 -9.84 33.77 -16.24
CA GLY A 155 -9.34 34.26 -17.52
C GLY A 155 -8.09 33.56 -18.07
N ASP A 156 -7.50 32.59 -17.36
CA ASP A 156 -6.50 31.70 -17.96
C ASP A 156 -7.15 30.87 -19.08
N ILE A 157 -6.42 30.67 -20.18
CA ILE A 157 -6.80 29.70 -21.23
C ILE A 157 -6.12 28.38 -20.91
N ILE A 158 -6.92 27.32 -20.86
CA ILE A 158 -6.50 25.95 -20.56
C ILE A 158 -6.81 25.02 -21.72
N SER A 159 -6.00 23.97 -21.88
CA SER A 159 -6.27 22.87 -22.82
C SER A 159 -6.80 21.68 -22.03
N ILE A 160 -7.99 21.20 -22.38
CA ILE A 160 -8.62 20.02 -21.77
C ILE A 160 -8.53 18.86 -22.76
N LYS A 161 -7.79 17.81 -22.39
CA LYS A 161 -7.61 16.61 -23.20
C LYS A 161 -8.38 15.43 -22.61
N LEU A 162 -8.47 14.35 -23.39
CA LEU A 162 -9.01 13.08 -22.92
C LEU A 162 -8.23 12.61 -21.69
N GLY A 163 -8.95 12.34 -20.59
CA GLY A 163 -8.37 11.86 -19.36
C GLY A 163 -8.07 12.92 -18.30
N ASP A 164 -8.04 14.20 -18.71
CA ASP A 164 -7.78 15.30 -17.80
C ASP A 164 -8.97 15.50 -16.86
N ILE A 165 -8.65 15.87 -15.61
CA ILE A 165 -9.63 16.40 -14.68
C ILE A 165 -9.73 17.89 -14.96
N VAL A 166 -10.95 18.38 -15.19
CA VAL A 166 -11.21 19.81 -15.38
C VAL A 166 -10.79 20.54 -14.08
N PRO A 167 -9.78 21.43 -14.13
CA PRO A 167 -9.13 21.95 -12.93
C PRO A 167 -9.89 23.10 -12.26
N ALA A 168 -10.75 23.78 -13.01
CA ALA A 168 -11.52 24.94 -12.60
C ALA A 168 -12.77 25.03 -13.49
N ASP A 169 -13.79 25.78 -13.08
CA ASP A 169 -14.94 25.99 -13.95
C ASP A 169 -14.50 26.82 -15.16
N ALA A 170 -14.87 26.38 -16.36
CA ALA A 170 -14.40 26.97 -17.61
C ALA A 170 -15.47 26.99 -18.70
N ARG A 171 -15.27 27.85 -19.70
CA ARG A 171 -16.09 27.94 -20.92
C ARG A 171 -15.31 27.41 -22.11
N LEU A 172 -15.90 26.50 -22.86
CA LEU A 172 -15.27 25.89 -24.02
C LEU A 172 -15.12 26.89 -25.18
N LEU A 173 -13.96 26.88 -25.82
CA LEU A 173 -13.65 27.67 -27.01
C LEU A 173 -14.03 26.89 -28.29
N GLU A 174 -13.54 27.34 -29.45
CA GLU A 174 -13.85 26.76 -30.76
C GLU A 174 -13.23 25.36 -30.95
N GLY A 175 -13.96 24.44 -31.57
CA GLY A 175 -13.49 23.11 -31.96
C GLY A 175 -14.58 22.02 -31.89
N ASP A 176 -14.17 20.76 -31.93
CA ASP A 176 -15.10 19.62 -31.93
C ASP A 176 -15.70 19.41 -30.53
N PRO A 177 -16.99 19.00 -30.41
CA PRO A 177 -17.61 18.72 -29.12
C PRO A 177 -16.88 17.62 -28.36
N LEU A 178 -16.82 17.76 -27.04
CA LEU A 178 -16.19 16.81 -26.13
C LEU A 178 -17.23 16.20 -25.18
N LYS A 179 -16.94 15.02 -24.64
CA LYS A 179 -17.80 14.37 -23.63
C LYS A 179 -17.18 14.48 -22.25
N ILE A 180 -17.93 15.07 -21.33
CA ILE A 180 -17.55 15.22 -19.94
C ILE A 180 -18.37 14.28 -19.07
N ASP A 181 -17.69 13.52 -18.24
CA ASP A 181 -18.30 12.79 -17.14
C ASP A 181 -18.41 13.70 -15.91
N GLN A 182 -19.64 14.02 -15.56
CA GLN A 182 -20.03 14.84 -14.41
C GLN A 182 -20.58 13.98 -13.26
N SER A 183 -20.36 12.66 -13.26
CA SER A 183 -20.93 11.75 -12.26
C SER A 183 -20.56 12.10 -10.83
N ALA A 184 -19.37 12.71 -10.63
CA ALA A 184 -18.92 13.17 -9.32
C ALA A 184 -19.75 14.35 -8.78
N LEU A 185 -20.41 15.11 -9.65
CA LEU A 185 -21.16 16.33 -9.34
C LEU A 185 -22.66 16.08 -9.33
N THR A 186 -23.19 15.42 -10.36
CA THR A 186 -24.62 15.22 -10.57
C THR A 186 -25.11 13.85 -10.09
N GLY A 187 -24.20 12.89 -9.91
CA GLY A 187 -24.52 11.49 -9.65
C GLY A 187 -24.94 10.71 -10.90
N GLU A 188 -25.11 11.37 -12.05
CA GLU A 188 -25.49 10.71 -13.31
C GLU A 188 -24.25 10.12 -13.98
N SER A 189 -24.31 8.83 -14.33
CA SER A 189 -23.14 8.10 -14.85
C SER A 189 -22.91 8.27 -16.36
N LEU A 190 -23.85 8.90 -17.08
CA LEU A 190 -23.74 9.08 -18.52
C LEU A 190 -22.97 10.37 -18.84
N PRO A 191 -21.88 10.31 -19.64
CA PRO A 191 -21.16 11.49 -20.05
C PRO A 191 -22.03 12.43 -20.90
N VAL A 192 -21.97 13.72 -20.60
CA VAL A 192 -22.70 14.78 -21.30
C VAL A 192 -21.83 15.31 -22.44
N THR A 193 -22.43 15.53 -23.60
CA THR A 193 -21.73 16.15 -24.74
C THR A 193 -21.78 17.67 -24.59
N LYS A 194 -20.62 18.31 -24.69
CA LYS A 194 -20.40 19.75 -24.50
C LYS A 194 -19.70 20.31 -25.74
N GLY A 195 -20.31 21.32 -26.35
CA GLY A 195 -19.80 21.99 -27.55
C GLY A 195 -19.13 23.33 -27.23
N PRO A 196 -18.60 24.02 -28.26
CA PRO A 196 -18.10 25.38 -28.14
C PRO A 196 -19.11 26.31 -27.47
N GLY A 197 -18.64 27.09 -26.51
CA GLY A 197 -19.46 27.99 -25.71
C GLY A 197 -20.09 27.35 -24.48
N ASP A 198 -20.16 26.02 -24.34
CA ASP A 198 -20.74 25.41 -23.14
C ASP A 198 -19.83 25.55 -21.91
N GLY A 199 -20.45 25.62 -20.72
CA GLY A 199 -19.76 25.58 -19.43
C GLY A 199 -19.37 24.16 -19.01
N VAL A 200 -18.17 24.03 -18.44
CA VAL A 200 -17.60 22.80 -17.90
C VAL A 200 -17.14 23.03 -16.46
N TYR A 201 -17.32 22.03 -15.61
CA TYR A 201 -17.19 22.20 -14.16
C TYR A 201 -15.96 21.50 -13.60
N SER A 202 -15.34 22.11 -12.59
CA SER A 202 -14.22 21.59 -11.82
C SER A 202 -14.53 20.20 -11.26
N GLY A 203 -13.55 19.30 -11.31
CA GLY A 203 -13.68 17.91 -10.86
C GLY A 203 -14.38 16.96 -11.84
N SER A 204 -14.93 17.48 -12.95
CA SER A 204 -15.41 16.64 -14.05
C SER A 204 -14.25 16.01 -14.81
N THR A 205 -14.46 14.87 -15.46
CA THR A 205 -13.40 14.19 -16.23
C THR A 205 -13.74 14.17 -17.72
N CYS A 206 -12.77 14.54 -18.56
CA CYS A 206 -12.95 14.46 -20.01
C CYS A 206 -12.85 12.99 -20.47
N LYS A 207 -13.93 12.44 -21.03
CA LYS A 207 -13.97 11.06 -21.53
C LYS A 207 -13.67 10.96 -23.01
N GLN A 208 -14.00 11.98 -23.80
CA GLN A 208 -13.82 12.02 -25.25
C GLN A 208 -13.58 13.44 -25.73
N GLY A 209 -12.76 13.60 -26.76
CA GLY A 209 -12.46 14.89 -27.38
C GLY A 209 -11.30 15.62 -26.72
N GLU A 210 -10.95 16.75 -27.31
CA GLU A 210 -9.95 17.69 -26.82
C GLU A 210 -10.41 19.08 -27.24
N LEU A 211 -10.41 20.03 -26.31
CA LEU A 211 -10.85 21.39 -26.58
C LEU A 211 -10.17 22.37 -25.64
N GLU A 212 -9.96 23.59 -26.12
CA GLU A 212 -9.47 24.70 -25.32
C GLU A 212 -10.63 25.34 -24.55
N ALA A 213 -10.34 25.93 -23.40
CA ALA A 213 -11.35 26.54 -22.54
C ALA A 213 -10.78 27.76 -21.81
N VAL A 214 -11.62 28.75 -21.51
CA VAL A 214 -11.29 29.89 -20.65
C VAL A 214 -11.83 29.68 -19.24
N VAL A 215 -10.99 29.83 -18.23
CA VAL A 215 -11.38 29.67 -16.82
C VAL A 215 -12.30 30.80 -16.38
N ILE A 216 -13.47 30.48 -15.84
CA ILE A 216 -14.46 31.46 -15.36
C ILE A 216 -14.46 31.59 -13.84
N ALA A 217 -14.26 30.50 -13.10
CA ALA A 217 -14.26 30.50 -11.64
C ALA A 217 -13.25 29.50 -11.08
N THR A 218 -12.69 29.82 -9.90
CA THR A 218 -11.63 29.04 -9.26
C THR A 218 -11.91 28.82 -7.77
N GLY A 219 -11.32 27.78 -7.19
CA GLY A 219 -11.38 27.47 -5.76
C GLY A 219 -12.80 27.27 -5.24
N VAL A 220 -13.13 27.98 -4.16
CA VAL A 220 -14.45 27.92 -3.49
C VAL A 220 -15.58 28.43 -4.38
N HIS A 221 -15.28 29.29 -5.36
CA HIS A 221 -16.28 29.85 -6.28
C HIS A 221 -16.75 28.88 -7.36
N THR A 222 -16.03 27.77 -7.56
CA THR A 222 -16.47 26.73 -8.48
C THR A 222 -17.75 26.06 -7.99
N PHE A 223 -18.53 25.49 -8.91
CA PHE A 223 -19.72 24.70 -8.57
C PHE A 223 -19.37 23.55 -7.61
N PHE A 224 -18.26 22.84 -7.87
CA PHE A 224 -17.75 21.81 -6.98
C PHE A 224 -17.34 22.38 -5.61
N GLY A 225 -16.66 23.52 -5.58
CA GLY A 225 -16.21 24.16 -4.34
C GLY A 225 -17.37 24.58 -3.45
N LYS A 226 -18.42 25.16 -4.03
CA LYS A 226 -19.66 25.50 -3.32
C LYS A 226 -20.33 24.26 -2.72
N ALA A 227 -20.43 23.17 -3.48
CA ALA A 227 -20.97 21.90 -3.00
C ALA A 227 -20.11 21.27 -1.91
N ALA A 228 -18.78 21.23 -2.10
CA ALA A 228 -17.84 20.64 -1.15
C ALA A 228 -17.84 21.37 0.19
N HIS A 229 -17.94 22.71 0.19
CA HIS A 229 -18.04 23.51 1.41
C HIS A 229 -19.29 23.16 2.24
N LEU A 230 -20.37 22.69 1.61
CA LEU A 230 -21.60 22.27 2.30
C LEU A 230 -21.54 20.83 2.87
N VAL A 231 -20.62 19.99 2.37
CA VAL A 231 -20.55 18.53 2.67
C VAL A 231 -19.47 18.17 3.71
N ASP A 232 -18.78 19.15 4.28
CA ASP A 232 -17.61 19.01 5.17
C ASP A 232 -17.88 18.39 6.58
N SER A 233 -18.79 17.41 6.68
CA SER A 233 -19.22 16.77 7.94
C SER A 233 -19.21 15.23 7.94
N THR A 234 -18.66 14.56 6.91
CA THR A 234 -18.73 13.08 6.82
C THR A 234 -17.40 12.39 7.15
N ASN A 235 -17.02 12.33 8.43
CA ASN A 235 -15.85 11.57 8.87
C ASN A 235 -16.22 10.09 9.12
N GLN A 236 -16.00 9.22 8.13
CA GLN A 236 -15.95 7.77 8.37
C GLN A 236 -14.63 7.40 9.05
N VAL A 237 -14.72 6.72 10.19
CA VAL A 237 -13.56 6.27 10.97
C VAL A 237 -12.80 5.17 10.20
N GLY A 238 -11.53 5.40 9.88
CA GLY A 238 -10.68 4.46 9.13
C GLY A 238 -10.41 3.15 9.88
N HIS A 239 -10.14 2.06 9.13
CA HIS A 239 -9.87 0.72 9.69
C HIS A 239 -8.75 0.72 10.73
N PHE A 240 -7.61 1.37 10.41
CA PHE A 240 -6.49 1.50 11.32
C PHE A 240 -6.85 2.16 12.66
N GLN A 241 -7.68 3.21 12.63
CA GLN A 241 -8.14 3.88 13.85
C GLN A 241 -9.02 2.96 14.70
N LYS A 242 -9.86 2.11 14.08
CA LYS A 242 -10.64 1.09 14.80
C LYS A 242 -9.73 0.05 15.48
N VAL A 243 -8.68 -0.40 14.79
CA VAL A 243 -7.68 -1.33 15.33
C VAL A 243 -6.96 -0.70 16.53
N LEU A 244 -6.52 0.56 16.42
CA LEU A 244 -5.88 1.30 17.49
C LEU A 244 -6.78 1.43 18.73
N THR A 245 -8.05 1.79 18.53
CA THR A 245 -9.05 1.86 19.60
C THR A 245 -9.26 0.50 20.25
N ALA A 246 -9.29 -0.60 19.49
CA ALA A 246 -9.44 -1.95 20.04
C ALA A 246 -8.25 -2.35 20.94
N ILE A 247 -7.02 -2.01 20.54
CA ILE A 247 -5.83 -2.26 21.35
C ILE A 247 -5.84 -1.39 22.62
N GLY A 248 -6.19 -0.11 22.50
CA GLY A 248 -6.34 0.80 23.63
C GLY A 248 -7.39 0.30 24.63
N ASN A 249 -8.55 -0.11 24.13
CA ASN A 249 -9.62 -0.70 24.94
C ASN A 249 -9.16 -1.97 25.66
N PHE A 250 -8.42 -2.87 24.99
CA PHE A 250 -7.87 -4.06 25.63
C PHE A 250 -6.97 -3.71 26.83
N CYS A 251 -6.12 -2.70 26.68
CA CYS A 251 -5.24 -2.24 27.76
C CYS A 251 -6.03 -1.62 28.91
N ILE A 252 -7.00 -0.75 28.62
CA ILE A 252 -7.90 -0.15 29.62
C ILE A 252 -8.67 -1.22 30.38
N CYS A 253 -9.25 -2.21 29.67
CA CYS A 253 -9.97 -3.31 30.30
C CYS A 253 -9.07 -4.14 31.22
N SER A 254 -7.83 -4.40 30.82
CA SER A 254 -6.86 -5.14 31.64
C SER A 254 -6.55 -4.41 32.95
N ILE A 255 -6.37 -3.08 32.89
CA ILE A 255 -6.15 -2.24 34.06
C ILE A 255 -7.39 -2.22 34.96
N ALA A 256 -8.57 -2.03 34.38
CA ALA A 256 -9.83 -2.00 35.12
C ALA A 256 -10.08 -3.33 35.86
N VAL A 257 -9.81 -4.46 35.22
CA VAL A 257 -9.90 -5.78 35.87
C VAL A 257 -8.90 -5.90 37.03
N GLY A 258 -7.65 -5.48 36.82
CA GLY A 258 -6.64 -5.46 37.88
C GLY A 258 -7.05 -4.61 39.08
N MET A 259 -7.52 -3.38 38.82
CA MET A 259 -8.00 -2.46 39.86
C MET A 259 -9.20 -3.02 40.63
N VAL A 260 -10.18 -3.62 39.94
CA VAL A 260 -11.35 -4.23 40.59
C VAL A 260 -10.92 -5.38 41.51
N ILE A 261 -10.01 -6.25 41.04
CA ILE A 261 -9.46 -7.34 41.85
C ILE A 261 -8.74 -6.76 43.09
N GLU A 262 -7.91 -5.73 42.92
CA GLU A 262 -7.22 -5.10 44.03
C GLU A 262 -8.19 -4.50 45.06
N ILE A 263 -9.20 -3.75 44.62
CA ILE A 263 -10.19 -3.13 45.51
C ILE A 263 -10.93 -4.21 46.32
N ILE A 264 -11.36 -5.30 45.66
CA ILE A 264 -12.08 -6.40 46.30
C ILE A 264 -11.20 -7.18 47.28
N VAL A 265 -9.89 -7.30 47.05
CA VAL A 265 -9.03 -8.04 47.97
C VAL A 265 -8.46 -7.15 49.08
N GLN A 266 -8.05 -5.92 48.76
CA GLN A 266 -7.38 -5.05 49.71
C GLN A 266 -8.31 -4.52 50.81
N TYR A 267 -9.53 -4.10 50.45
CA TYR A 267 -10.42 -3.46 51.42
C TYR A 267 -11.26 -4.46 52.23
N PRO A 268 -12.12 -5.30 51.64
CA PRO A 268 -13.00 -6.15 52.45
C PRO A 268 -12.34 -7.44 52.94
N ILE A 269 -11.25 -7.94 52.31
CA ILE A 269 -10.60 -9.20 52.72
C ILE A 269 -9.37 -8.93 53.61
N GLN A 270 -8.56 -7.94 53.27
CA GLN A 270 -7.29 -7.68 53.96
C GLN A 270 -7.33 -6.52 54.98
N ASP A 271 -8.46 -5.81 55.08
CA ASP A 271 -8.67 -4.62 55.92
C ASP A 271 -7.52 -3.60 55.82
N ARG A 272 -7.07 -3.34 54.58
CA ARG A 272 -5.97 -2.38 54.34
C ARG A 272 -6.45 -0.95 54.54
N LYS A 273 -5.51 -0.10 54.98
CA LYS A 273 -5.74 1.35 55.09
C LYS A 273 -6.08 1.92 53.72
N TYR A 274 -7.02 2.87 53.70
CA TYR A 274 -7.50 3.54 52.48
C TYR A 274 -6.35 4.10 51.62
N ARG A 275 -5.41 4.82 52.24
CA ARG A 275 -4.37 5.56 51.51
C ARG A 275 -3.40 4.68 50.70
N PRO A 276 -2.71 3.67 51.27
CA PRO A 276 -1.85 2.78 50.49
C PRO A 276 -2.59 1.99 49.40
N GLY A 277 -3.90 1.76 49.58
CA GLY A 277 -4.74 1.16 48.53
C GLY A 277 -4.83 2.06 47.30
N ILE A 278 -4.98 3.37 47.47
CA ILE A 278 -4.97 4.35 46.37
C ILE A 278 -3.63 4.37 45.64
N ASP A 279 -2.51 4.27 46.37
CA ASP A 279 -1.17 4.29 45.77
C ASP A 279 -0.96 3.08 44.82
N ASN A 280 -1.47 1.90 45.20
CA ASN A 280 -1.44 0.72 44.31
C ASN A 280 -2.31 0.91 43.06
N LEU A 281 -3.49 1.54 43.19
CA LEU A 281 -4.33 1.87 42.05
C LEU A 281 -3.66 2.87 41.10
N LEU A 282 -2.92 3.85 41.63
CA LEU A 282 -2.14 4.80 40.83
C LEU A 282 -1.01 4.10 40.06
N VAL A 283 -0.33 3.13 40.67
CA VAL A 283 0.70 2.31 39.99
C VAL A 283 0.13 1.60 38.76
N LEU A 284 -1.05 1.00 38.88
CA LEU A 284 -1.72 0.31 37.77
C LEU A 284 -2.12 1.27 36.65
N LEU A 285 -2.62 2.46 36.98
CA LEU A 285 -3.02 3.46 36.00
C LEU A 285 -1.81 4.04 35.26
N ILE A 286 -0.80 4.54 35.99
CA ILE A 286 0.36 5.23 35.40
C ILE A 286 1.18 4.29 34.52
N GLY A 287 1.46 3.07 34.99
CA GLY A 287 2.31 2.13 34.25
C GLY A 287 1.55 1.25 33.25
N GLY A 288 0.23 1.09 33.42
CA GLY A 288 -0.57 0.24 32.55
C GLY A 288 -0.92 0.89 31.22
N ILE A 289 -1.04 2.22 31.17
CA ILE A 289 -1.57 2.95 30.00
C ILE A 289 -0.46 3.20 28.97
N PRO A 290 -0.57 2.65 27.74
CA PRO A 290 0.42 2.84 26.70
C PRO A 290 0.19 4.15 25.93
N ILE A 291 0.43 5.30 26.56
CA ILE A 291 0.13 6.64 26.01
C ILE A 291 0.86 6.88 24.68
N ALA A 292 2.12 6.46 24.55
CA ALA A 292 2.91 6.65 23.34
C ALA A 292 2.41 5.87 22.10
N MET A 293 1.45 4.94 22.26
CA MET A 293 1.10 3.99 21.20
C MET A 293 0.53 4.61 19.92
N PRO A 294 -0.50 5.48 19.99
CA PRO A 294 -1.02 6.17 18.81
C PRO A 294 0.08 6.91 18.04
N THR A 295 0.93 7.63 18.77
CA THR A 295 2.00 8.45 18.22
C THR A 295 3.04 7.60 17.51
N VAL A 296 3.55 6.55 18.15
CA VAL A 296 4.58 5.68 17.56
C VAL A 296 4.09 5.05 16.27
N LEU A 297 2.85 4.58 16.22
CA LEU A 297 2.28 3.97 15.02
C LEU A 297 2.09 5.01 13.90
N SER A 298 1.55 6.20 14.22
CA SER A 298 1.38 7.30 13.26
C SER A 298 2.71 7.74 12.64
N VAL A 299 3.72 7.98 13.48
CA VAL A 299 5.07 8.37 13.03
C VAL A 299 5.73 7.26 12.20
N THR A 300 5.54 5.99 12.58
CA THR A 300 6.05 4.85 11.81
C THR A 300 5.44 4.78 10.41
N MET A 301 4.15 5.05 10.27
CA MET A 301 3.47 5.13 8.97
C MET A 301 3.99 6.31 8.14
N ALA A 302 4.17 7.49 8.74
CA ALA A 302 4.67 8.66 8.02
C ALA A 302 6.11 8.50 7.53
N ILE A 303 7.00 7.97 8.37
CA ILE A 303 8.37 7.61 7.95
C ILE A 303 8.33 6.54 6.85
N GLY A 304 7.40 5.59 6.97
CA GLY A 304 7.16 4.56 5.97
C GLY A 304 6.74 5.12 4.61
N SER A 305 5.76 6.02 4.60
CA SER A 305 5.31 6.77 3.42
C SER A 305 6.45 7.53 2.77
N HIS A 306 7.27 8.22 3.57
CA HIS A 306 8.44 8.93 3.06
C HIS A 306 9.45 8.00 2.40
N ARG A 307 9.71 6.82 2.98
CA ARG A 307 10.58 5.80 2.37
C ARG A 307 10.01 5.22 1.08
N LEU A 308 8.70 5.00 1.01
CA LEU A 308 8.05 4.53 -0.22
C LEU A 308 8.18 5.57 -1.31
N ALA A 309 8.01 6.85 -1.00
CA ALA A 309 8.18 7.92 -1.97
C ALA A 309 9.62 8.03 -2.49
N GLN A 310 10.62 7.80 -1.63
CA GLN A 310 12.03 7.70 -2.06
C GLN A 310 12.28 6.49 -2.98
N GLN A 311 11.45 5.45 -2.91
CA GLN A 311 11.48 4.28 -3.80
C GLN A 311 10.58 4.42 -5.03
N GLY A 312 10.03 5.62 -5.26
CA GLY A 312 9.19 5.91 -6.41
C GLY A 312 7.72 5.52 -6.26
N ALA A 313 7.21 5.33 -5.03
CA ALA A 313 5.80 5.05 -4.75
C ALA A 313 5.23 6.04 -3.73
N ILE A 314 4.42 6.99 -4.17
CA ILE A 314 3.81 8.01 -3.31
C ILE A 314 2.46 7.50 -2.79
N THR A 315 2.30 7.43 -1.47
CA THR A 315 1.03 7.03 -0.83
C THR A 315 0.12 8.25 -0.64
N LYS A 316 -1.02 8.31 -1.32
CA LYS A 316 -2.06 9.32 -1.10
C LYS A 316 -2.78 9.08 0.23
N ARG A 317 -3.07 7.81 0.52
CA ARG A 317 -3.68 7.35 1.78
C ARG A 317 -2.61 6.64 2.63
N MET A 318 -2.28 7.19 3.80
CA MET A 318 -1.26 6.59 4.68
C MET A 318 -1.65 5.18 5.17
N THR A 319 -2.95 4.89 5.30
CA THR A 319 -3.43 3.55 5.67
C THR A 319 -3.22 2.51 4.56
N ALA A 320 -2.93 2.91 3.32
CA ALA A 320 -2.64 2.00 2.22
C ALA A 320 -1.37 1.15 2.46
N ILE A 321 -0.47 1.60 3.35
CA ILE A 321 0.71 0.82 3.76
C ILE A 321 0.29 -0.51 4.43
N GLU A 322 -0.79 -0.50 5.21
CA GLU A 322 -1.33 -1.70 5.85
C GLU A 322 -1.90 -2.67 4.82
N GLU A 323 -2.75 -2.18 3.93
CA GLU A 323 -3.39 -2.99 2.89
C GLU A 323 -2.33 -3.56 1.95
N MET A 324 -1.32 -2.77 1.57
CA MET A 324 -0.19 -3.22 0.75
C MET A 324 0.64 -4.31 1.45
N ALA A 325 0.76 -4.29 2.79
CA ALA A 325 1.44 -5.34 3.53
C ALA A 325 0.64 -6.67 3.53
N GLY A 326 -0.68 -6.56 3.56
CA GLY A 326 -1.63 -7.68 3.50
C GLY A 326 -1.96 -8.17 2.09
N MET A 327 -1.52 -7.47 1.05
CA MET A 327 -1.82 -7.82 -0.35
C MET A 327 -1.35 -9.23 -0.70
N ASP A 328 -2.27 -10.02 -1.24
CA ASP A 328 -2.07 -11.42 -1.66
C ASP A 328 -2.39 -11.64 -3.15
N VAL A 329 -3.18 -10.77 -3.77
CA VAL A 329 -3.45 -10.77 -5.21
C VAL A 329 -3.18 -9.39 -5.79
N LEU A 330 -2.45 -9.36 -6.91
CA LEU A 330 -2.18 -8.15 -7.69
C LEU A 330 -2.73 -8.31 -9.10
N CYS A 331 -3.85 -7.64 -9.38
CA CYS A 331 -4.39 -7.49 -10.72
C CYS A 331 -3.60 -6.42 -11.46
N SER A 332 -2.65 -6.84 -12.30
CA SER A 332 -1.81 -5.93 -13.06
C SER A 332 -2.38 -5.73 -14.46
N ASP A 333 -2.59 -4.48 -14.87
CA ASP A 333 -2.75 -4.19 -16.29
C ASP A 333 -1.47 -4.62 -17.04
N LYS A 334 -1.64 -5.12 -18.27
CA LYS A 334 -0.53 -5.49 -19.13
C LYS A 334 0.22 -4.25 -19.59
N THR A 335 -0.50 -3.30 -20.18
CA THR A 335 0.10 -2.13 -20.83
C THR A 335 0.66 -1.19 -19.76
N GLY A 336 1.87 -0.67 -19.98
CA GLY A 336 2.52 0.27 -19.05
C GLY A 336 3.10 -0.36 -17.78
N THR A 337 2.53 -1.47 -17.27
CA THR A 337 3.02 -2.15 -16.06
C THR A 337 3.90 -3.37 -16.37
N LEU A 338 3.38 -4.37 -17.11
CA LEU A 338 4.11 -5.60 -17.47
C LEU A 338 4.97 -5.42 -18.73
N THR A 339 4.57 -4.50 -19.58
CA THR A 339 5.27 -4.15 -20.82
C THR A 339 5.82 -2.73 -20.75
N LEU A 340 6.69 -2.40 -21.70
CA LEU A 340 7.34 -1.08 -21.76
C LEU A 340 6.40 0.02 -22.27
N ASN A 341 5.26 -0.33 -22.87
CA ASN A 341 4.41 0.61 -23.62
C ASN A 341 5.19 1.44 -24.65
N LYS A 342 6.26 0.84 -25.18
CA LYS A 342 7.10 1.38 -26.26
C LYS A 342 6.95 0.47 -27.44
N LEU A 343 5.90 0.73 -28.20
CA LEU A 343 5.49 -0.11 -29.31
C LEU A 343 6.54 -0.05 -30.42
N THR A 344 6.72 -1.17 -31.10
CA THR A 344 7.60 -1.29 -32.27
C THR A 344 6.87 -2.03 -33.36
N VAL A 345 7.15 -1.69 -34.62
CA VAL A 345 6.55 -2.34 -35.79
C VAL A 345 7.66 -3.02 -36.58
N ASP A 346 7.44 -4.28 -36.92
CA ASP A 346 8.31 -5.00 -37.86
C ASP A 346 7.80 -4.81 -39.29
N LYS A 347 8.55 -4.07 -40.11
CA LYS A 347 8.23 -3.79 -41.53
C LYS A 347 7.99 -5.06 -42.33
N ASN A 348 8.70 -6.15 -42.04
CA ASN A 348 8.64 -7.38 -42.83
C ASN A 348 7.31 -8.13 -42.66
N LEU A 349 6.54 -7.79 -41.64
CA LEU A 349 5.28 -8.45 -41.31
C LEU A 349 4.06 -7.63 -41.75
N ILE A 350 4.25 -6.47 -42.37
CA ILE A 350 3.16 -5.63 -42.86
C ILE A 350 2.49 -6.30 -44.05
N GLU A 351 1.17 -6.44 -44.00
CA GLU A 351 0.36 -7.02 -45.08
C GLU A 351 -0.42 -5.91 -45.80
N VAL A 352 -0.22 -5.81 -47.11
CA VAL A 352 -0.86 -4.78 -47.97
C VAL A 352 -2.01 -5.39 -48.77
N PHE A 353 -3.12 -4.66 -48.85
CA PHE A 353 -4.34 -5.09 -49.54
C PHE A 353 -4.61 -4.28 -50.82
N ALA A 354 -4.23 -3.01 -50.84
CA ALA A 354 -4.39 -2.15 -52.02
C ALA A 354 -3.33 -2.46 -53.10
N LYS A 355 -3.77 -2.57 -54.36
CA LYS A 355 -2.87 -2.80 -55.49
C LYS A 355 -2.03 -1.54 -55.76
N GLY A 356 -0.72 -1.70 -55.93
CA GLY A 356 0.21 -0.60 -56.23
C GLY A 356 0.69 0.19 -55.01
N VAL A 357 0.37 -0.25 -53.80
CA VAL A 357 0.87 0.31 -52.54
C VAL A 357 1.93 -0.63 -51.97
N ASP A 358 3.05 -0.09 -51.51
CA ASP A 358 4.11 -0.82 -50.81
C ASP A 358 4.00 -0.62 -49.29
N ALA A 359 4.75 -1.43 -48.52
CA ALA A 359 4.73 -1.36 -47.06
C ALA A 359 5.17 0.02 -46.52
N ASP A 360 6.13 0.67 -47.18
CA ASP A 360 6.61 2.00 -46.78
C ASP A 360 5.54 3.08 -46.97
N THR A 361 4.73 3.01 -48.03
CA THR A 361 3.57 3.90 -48.21
C THR A 361 2.52 3.68 -47.12
N VAL A 362 2.28 2.44 -46.68
CA VAL A 362 1.36 2.17 -45.54
C VAL A 362 1.86 2.88 -44.28
N VAL A 363 3.15 2.78 -43.99
CA VAL A 363 3.79 3.43 -42.83
C VAL A 363 3.66 4.95 -42.94
N LEU A 364 3.91 5.53 -44.12
CA LEU A 364 3.76 6.97 -44.36
C LEU A 364 2.31 7.43 -44.15
N MET A 365 1.32 6.69 -44.65
CA MET A 365 -0.09 7.00 -44.43
C MET A 365 -0.48 6.91 -42.96
N ALA A 366 0.04 5.90 -42.24
CA ALA A 366 -0.16 5.77 -40.80
C ALA A 366 0.49 6.92 -40.03
N ALA A 367 1.70 7.34 -40.41
CA ALA A 367 2.42 8.47 -39.81
C ALA A 367 1.69 9.81 -40.09
N ARG A 368 1.12 9.98 -41.28
CA ARG A 368 0.22 11.11 -41.59
C ARG A 368 -0.99 11.12 -40.66
N ALA A 369 -1.63 9.97 -40.43
CA ALA A 369 -2.74 9.84 -39.48
C ALA A 369 -2.33 9.89 -37.99
N SER A 370 -1.05 10.18 -37.69
CA SER A 370 -0.51 10.34 -36.34
C SER A 370 -0.29 11.82 -36.02
N ARG A 371 -0.35 12.19 -34.73
CA ARG A 371 0.12 13.50 -34.29
C ARG A 371 1.65 13.55 -34.31
N ILE A 372 2.19 14.75 -34.53
CA ILE A 372 3.63 15.01 -34.42
C ILE A 372 3.96 15.66 -33.07
N GLU A 373 3.05 16.46 -32.55
CA GLU A 373 3.19 17.14 -31.26
C GLU A 373 2.37 16.39 -30.20
N ASN A 374 2.98 16.16 -29.02
CA ASN A 374 2.35 15.50 -27.87
C ASN A 374 1.76 14.11 -28.22
N GLN A 375 2.64 13.21 -28.68
CA GLN A 375 2.31 11.92 -29.30
C GLN A 375 1.93 10.83 -28.29
N ASP A 376 0.92 10.01 -28.63
CA ASP A 376 0.66 8.73 -27.95
C ASP A 376 1.77 7.71 -28.26
N ALA A 377 1.86 6.63 -27.48
CA ALA A 377 2.86 5.57 -27.69
C ALA A 377 2.76 4.91 -29.08
N ILE A 378 1.55 4.75 -29.61
CA ILE A 378 1.32 4.22 -30.97
C ILE A 378 1.81 5.22 -32.03
N ASP A 379 1.46 6.50 -31.86
CA ASP A 379 1.84 7.58 -32.77
C ASP A 379 3.36 7.73 -32.83
N THR A 380 4.00 7.74 -31.66
CA THR A 380 5.45 7.75 -31.51
C THR A 380 6.11 6.57 -32.21
N ALA A 381 5.57 5.37 -32.06
CA ALA A 381 6.11 4.17 -32.69
C ALA A 381 6.06 4.24 -34.23
N ILE A 382 4.97 4.77 -34.78
CA ILE A 382 4.76 4.88 -36.23
C ILE A 382 5.61 6.04 -36.81
N VAL A 383 5.66 7.18 -36.14
CA VAL A 383 6.46 8.34 -36.60
C VAL A 383 7.95 8.02 -36.57
N ASN A 384 8.44 7.34 -35.52
CA ASN A 384 9.84 6.91 -35.42
C ASN A 384 10.23 5.79 -36.40
N MET A 385 9.26 5.22 -37.12
CA MET A 385 9.48 4.20 -38.13
C MET A 385 9.91 4.80 -39.49
N LEU A 386 9.64 6.10 -39.68
CA LEU A 386 10.17 6.88 -40.78
C LEU A 386 11.65 7.21 -40.53
N ALA A 387 12.41 7.39 -41.60
CA ALA A 387 13.82 7.78 -41.48
C ALA A 387 13.97 9.20 -40.90
N ASP A 388 13.08 10.11 -41.32
CA ASP A 388 12.94 11.46 -40.77
C ASP A 388 11.47 11.72 -40.39
N PRO A 389 11.14 12.03 -39.12
CA PRO A 389 9.79 12.40 -38.69
C PRO A 389 9.14 13.53 -39.53
N LYS A 390 9.93 14.40 -40.15
CA LYS A 390 9.43 15.48 -41.01
C LYS A 390 8.73 14.97 -42.26
N GLU A 391 9.07 13.76 -42.73
CA GLU A 391 8.41 13.13 -43.89
C GLU A 391 6.91 12.95 -43.65
N ALA A 392 6.47 12.80 -42.39
CA ALA A 392 5.06 12.66 -42.04
C ALA A 392 4.19 13.87 -42.43
N ARG A 393 4.77 15.06 -42.66
CA ARG A 393 4.07 16.27 -43.15
C ARG A 393 4.72 16.90 -44.38
N ALA A 394 5.76 16.28 -44.93
CA ALA A 394 6.43 16.80 -46.11
C ALA A 394 5.48 16.82 -47.32
N GLY A 395 5.30 18.01 -47.92
CA GLY A 395 4.45 18.19 -49.11
C GLY A 395 2.95 18.09 -48.82
N VAL A 396 2.53 18.34 -47.58
CA VAL A 396 1.14 18.21 -47.15
C VAL A 396 0.70 19.37 -46.25
N GLN A 397 -0.43 19.98 -46.55
CA GLN A 397 -1.06 20.98 -45.67
C GLN A 397 -2.17 20.33 -44.85
N GLU A 398 -1.99 20.28 -43.54
CA GLU A 398 -2.97 19.77 -42.58
C GLU A 398 -4.19 20.70 -42.48
N LEU A 399 -5.39 20.13 -42.60
CA LEU A 399 -6.65 20.90 -42.55
C LEU A 399 -7.48 20.60 -41.30
N HIS A 400 -7.52 19.34 -40.90
CA HIS A 400 -8.25 18.86 -39.72
C HIS A 400 -7.70 17.49 -39.31
N PHE A 401 -7.51 17.32 -38.00
CA PHE A 401 -7.11 16.06 -37.39
C PHE A 401 -8.22 15.59 -36.46
N LEU A 402 -8.73 14.40 -36.72
CA LEU A 402 -9.69 13.73 -35.85
C LEU A 402 -8.91 12.93 -34.78
N PRO A 403 -8.94 13.34 -33.50
CA PRO A 403 -8.24 12.65 -32.42
C PRO A 403 -8.83 11.26 -32.14
N PHE A 404 -8.08 10.47 -31.37
CA PHE A 404 -8.51 9.14 -30.98
C PHE A 404 -9.72 9.21 -30.05
N ASN A 405 -10.75 8.45 -30.37
CA ASN A 405 -11.91 8.27 -29.51
C ASN A 405 -12.07 6.78 -29.14
N PRO A 406 -12.21 6.40 -27.85
CA PRO A 406 -12.43 5.02 -27.43
C PRO A 406 -13.64 4.32 -28.06
N THR A 407 -14.68 5.06 -28.49
CA THR A 407 -15.84 4.48 -29.18
C THR A 407 -15.54 4.18 -30.64
N ASP A 408 -14.92 5.13 -31.33
CA ASP A 408 -14.66 5.04 -32.78
C ASP A 408 -13.40 4.23 -33.09
N LYS A 409 -12.49 4.15 -32.10
CA LYS A 409 -11.20 3.44 -32.09
C LYS A 409 -10.34 3.74 -33.32
N ARG A 410 -10.37 4.98 -33.80
CA ARG A 410 -9.60 5.46 -34.96
C ARG A 410 -9.14 6.91 -34.79
N THR A 411 -8.10 7.27 -35.53
CA THR A 411 -7.71 8.66 -35.81
C THR A 411 -7.79 8.90 -37.31
N ALA A 412 -7.91 10.16 -37.72
CA ALA A 412 -7.86 10.52 -39.13
C ALA A 412 -7.19 11.88 -39.34
N LEU A 413 -6.46 12.02 -40.45
CA LEU A 413 -5.96 13.30 -40.91
C LEU A 413 -6.57 13.63 -42.26
N THR A 414 -7.17 14.82 -42.35
CA THR A 414 -7.61 15.41 -43.62
C THR A 414 -6.58 16.46 -44.05
N TYR A 415 -6.08 16.36 -45.28
CA TYR A 415 -4.99 17.18 -45.77
C TYR A 415 -5.13 17.54 -47.25
N LEU A 416 -4.47 18.62 -47.66
CA LEU A 416 -4.26 19.00 -49.06
C LEU A 416 -2.85 18.58 -49.50
N ASP A 417 -2.76 17.92 -50.65
CA ASP A 417 -1.49 17.66 -51.30
C ASP A 417 -0.97 18.87 -52.10
N ASN A 418 0.26 18.77 -52.62
CA ASN A 418 0.86 19.79 -53.48
C ASN A 418 0.08 20.04 -54.80
N GLU A 419 -0.78 19.11 -55.22
CA GLU A 419 -1.63 19.23 -56.41
C GLU A 419 -2.99 19.90 -56.10
N GLY A 420 -3.22 20.28 -54.84
CA GLY A 420 -4.48 20.87 -54.38
C GLY A 420 -5.65 19.88 -54.31
N LYS A 421 -5.39 18.57 -54.29
CA LYS A 421 -6.40 17.54 -54.00
C LYS A 421 -6.49 17.29 -52.51
N MET A 422 -7.71 17.06 -52.04
CA MET A 422 -7.99 16.82 -50.63
C MET A 422 -8.08 15.32 -50.38
N HIS A 423 -7.25 14.84 -49.46
CA HIS A 423 -7.15 13.43 -49.08
C HIS A 423 -7.43 13.25 -47.60
N ARG A 424 -7.88 12.06 -47.25
CA ARG A 424 -8.13 11.65 -45.88
C ARG A 424 -7.50 10.29 -45.62
N VAL A 425 -6.64 10.21 -44.62
CA VAL A 425 -6.04 8.97 -44.13
C VAL A 425 -6.57 8.68 -42.75
N SER A 426 -6.80 7.41 -42.43
CA SER A 426 -7.23 6.97 -41.11
C SER A 426 -6.46 5.74 -40.66
N LYS A 427 -6.20 5.64 -39.36
CA LYS A 427 -5.67 4.45 -38.72
C LYS A 427 -6.52 4.10 -37.51
N GLY A 428 -6.59 2.82 -37.17
CA GLY A 428 -7.39 2.39 -36.02
C GLY A 428 -7.47 0.89 -35.82
N ALA A 429 -8.40 0.49 -34.96
CA ALA A 429 -8.71 -0.92 -34.73
C ALA A 429 -9.14 -1.59 -36.05
N PRO A 430 -8.58 -2.76 -36.42
CA PRO A 430 -8.85 -3.38 -37.71
C PRO A 430 -10.32 -3.61 -38.03
N GLU A 431 -11.12 -4.04 -37.06
CA GLU A 431 -12.56 -4.24 -37.27
C GLU A 431 -13.29 -2.94 -37.61
N GLN A 432 -12.93 -1.82 -36.96
CA GLN A 432 -13.55 -0.52 -37.21
C GLN A 432 -13.13 0.05 -38.57
N ILE A 433 -11.86 -0.11 -38.94
CA ILE A 433 -11.37 0.30 -40.27
C ILE A 433 -11.97 -0.59 -41.37
N LEU A 434 -12.13 -1.88 -41.13
CA LEU A 434 -12.76 -2.81 -42.05
C LEU A 434 -14.24 -2.48 -42.29
N HIS A 435 -14.95 -1.98 -41.28
CA HIS A 435 -16.33 -1.50 -41.41
C HIS A 435 -16.48 -0.27 -42.31
N LEU A 436 -15.42 0.52 -42.49
CA LEU A 436 -15.42 1.66 -43.40
C LEU A 436 -15.18 1.25 -44.86
N ALA A 437 -14.47 0.13 -45.07
CA ALA A 437 -14.02 -0.29 -46.38
C ALA A 437 -15.18 -0.67 -47.31
N HIS A 438 -15.17 -0.16 -48.54
CA HIS A 438 -16.21 -0.42 -49.54
C HIS A 438 -16.33 -1.89 -49.96
N ASN A 439 -15.24 -2.66 -49.87
CA ASN A 439 -15.14 -4.07 -50.29
C ASN A 439 -15.06 -5.05 -49.10
N LYS A 440 -15.68 -4.70 -47.95
CA LYS A 440 -15.63 -5.48 -46.70
C LYS A 440 -15.82 -6.99 -46.91
N SER A 441 -16.88 -7.40 -47.62
CA SER A 441 -17.24 -8.82 -47.79
C SER A 441 -16.15 -9.67 -48.45
N ASP A 442 -15.31 -9.06 -49.29
CA ASP A 442 -14.30 -9.77 -50.07
C ASP A 442 -12.99 -9.94 -49.28
N ILE A 443 -12.65 -8.95 -48.46
CA ILE A 443 -11.38 -8.90 -47.72
C ILE A 443 -11.47 -9.41 -46.28
N GLU A 444 -12.67 -9.41 -45.68
CA GLU A 444 -12.90 -9.72 -44.26
C GLU A 444 -12.25 -11.04 -43.81
N ARG A 445 -12.44 -12.14 -44.57
CA ARG A 445 -11.83 -13.43 -44.24
C ARG A 445 -10.30 -13.40 -44.22
N ARG A 446 -9.69 -12.69 -45.17
CA ARG A 446 -8.22 -12.56 -45.25
C ARG A 446 -7.69 -11.67 -44.12
N VAL A 447 -8.38 -10.57 -43.84
CA VAL A 447 -8.05 -9.66 -42.73
C VAL A 447 -8.07 -10.39 -41.39
N HIS A 448 -9.15 -11.13 -41.08
CA HIS A 448 -9.26 -11.88 -39.83
C HIS A 448 -8.16 -12.95 -39.70
N SER A 449 -7.87 -13.70 -40.77
CA SER A 449 -6.79 -14.69 -40.75
C SER A 449 -5.41 -14.10 -40.44
N ILE A 450 -5.12 -12.88 -40.91
CA ILE A 450 -3.84 -12.20 -40.63
C ILE A 450 -3.82 -11.67 -39.19
N ILE A 451 -4.94 -11.11 -38.71
CA ILE A 451 -5.08 -10.65 -37.31
C ILE A 451 -4.82 -11.82 -36.35
N ASP A 452 -5.40 -13.00 -36.61
CA ASP A 452 -5.19 -14.19 -35.79
C ASP A 452 -3.72 -14.64 -35.80
N LYS A 453 -3.06 -14.63 -36.97
CA LYS A 453 -1.61 -14.93 -37.08
C LYS A 453 -0.74 -13.94 -36.30
N PHE A 454 -1.10 -12.66 -36.28
CA PHE A 454 -0.41 -11.67 -35.46
C PHE A 454 -0.65 -11.95 -33.98
N ALA A 455 -1.90 -12.26 -33.60
CA ALA A 455 -2.28 -12.55 -32.22
C ALA A 455 -1.56 -13.79 -31.66
N GLU A 456 -1.41 -14.86 -32.45
CA GLU A 456 -0.64 -16.06 -32.11
C GLU A 456 0.84 -15.76 -31.80
N ARG A 457 1.40 -14.73 -32.45
CA ARG A 457 2.76 -14.24 -32.20
C ARG A 457 2.86 -13.20 -31.08
N GLY A 458 1.72 -12.83 -30.48
CA GLY A 458 1.63 -11.80 -29.45
C GLY A 458 1.70 -10.37 -30.00
N LEU A 459 1.38 -10.17 -31.28
CA LEU A 459 1.42 -8.89 -31.97
C LEU A 459 0.00 -8.30 -32.04
N ARG A 460 -0.15 -7.03 -31.66
CA ARG A 460 -1.40 -6.29 -31.80
C ARG A 460 -1.50 -5.79 -33.24
N SER A 461 -2.68 -5.89 -33.85
CA SER A 461 -2.92 -5.43 -35.22
C SER A 461 -3.46 -4.00 -35.27
N LEU A 462 -2.94 -3.17 -36.17
CA LEU A 462 -3.43 -1.83 -36.51
C LEU A 462 -3.74 -1.77 -38.01
N ALA A 463 -4.89 -1.22 -38.40
CA ALA A 463 -5.24 -1.07 -39.81
C ALA A 463 -5.14 0.37 -40.27
N VAL A 464 -4.85 0.54 -41.56
CA VAL A 464 -4.76 1.84 -42.24
C VAL A 464 -5.75 1.86 -43.40
N ALA A 465 -6.48 2.97 -43.54
CA ALA A 465 -7.38 3.22 -44.66
C ALA A 465 -7.16 4.61 -45.26
N TYR A 466 -7.54 4.74 -46.52
CA TYR A 466 -7.36 5.93 -47.33
C TYR A 466 -8.63 6.25 -48.12
N GLN A 467 -8.88 7.54 -48.32
CA GLN A 467 -10.01 8.07 -49.04
C GLN A 467 -9.63 9.40 -49.69
N GLU A 468 -10.12 9.66 -50.90
CA GLU A 468 -10.11 10.99 -51.52
C GLU A 468 -11.40 11.76 -51.18
N VAL A 469 -11.32 13.08 -51.03
CA VAL A 469 -12.47 13.96 -50.72
C VAL A 469 -12.72 14.92 -51.91
N PRO A 470 -13.54 14.51 -52.90
CA PRO A 470 -13.71 15.27 -54.14
C PRO A 470 -14.36 16.65 -53.93
N GLU A 471 -15.25 16.76 -52.95
CA GLU A 471 -16.01 17.99 -52.67
C GLU A 471 -15.19 19.10 -52.00
N ARG A 472 -13.91 18.86 -51.67
CA ARG A 472 -12.98 19.81 -51.04
C ARG A 472 -13.54 20.55 -49.79
N ARG A 473 -14.49 19.94 -49.09
CA ARG A 473 -15.07 20.45 -47.83
C ARG A 473 -14.71 19.51 -46.68
N LYS A 474 -14.32 20.08 -45.54
CA LYS A 474 -13.90 19.33 -44.35
C LYS A 474 -15.01 18.40 -43.83
N GLU A 475 -16.25 18.89 -43.82
CA GLU A 475 -17.44 18.17 -43.34
C GLU A 475 -17.96 17.11 -44.32
N SER A 476 -17.44 17.05 -45.55
CA SER A 476 -17.93 16.09 -46.54
C SER A 476 -17.53 14.66 -46.15
N ALA A 477 -18.45 13.73 -46.39
CA ALA A 477 -18.25 12.31 -46.14
C ALA A 477 -17.10 11.73 -46.99
N GLY A 478 -16.79 12.34 -48.15
CA GLY A 478 -15.74 11.93 -49.10
C GLY A 478 -16.12 10.72 -49.96
N GLY A 479 -15.16 10.16 -50.71
CA GLY A 479 -15.35 8.95 -51.55
C GLY A 479 -15.39 7.62 -50.77
N PRO A 480 -15.40 6.45 -51.43
CA PRO A 480 -15.34 5.17 -50.72
C PRO A 480 -13.98 4.96 -50.05
N TRP A 481 -13.95 4.50 -48.79
CA TRP A 481 -12.70 4.16 -48.10
C TRP A 481 -12.07 2.89 -48.69
N GLN A 482 -10.76 2.95 -48.89
CA GLN A 482 -9.94 1.83 -49.31
C GLN A 482 -9.16 1.28 -48.11
N PHE A 483 -9.26 -0.03 -47.89
CA PHE A 483 -8.45 -0.71 -46.88
C PHE A 483 -7.04 -0.91 -47.42
N ILE A 484 -6.06 -0.22 -46.84
CA ILE A 484 -4.70 -0.13 -47.39
C ILE A 484 -3.82 -1.27 -46.88
N GLY A 485 -3.74 -1.44 -45.56
CA GLY A 485 -2.84 -2.42 -44.96
C GLY A 485 -3.07 -2.70 -43.48
N LEU A 486 -2.48 -3.80 -43.01
CA LEU A 486 -2.42 -4.21 -41.61
C LEU A 486 -0.96 -4.16 -41.13
N MET A 487 -0.73 -3.49 -40.00
CA MET A 487 0.56 -3.35 -39.36
C MET A 487 0.56 -4.08 -38.00
N PRO A 488 1.56 -4.93 -37.73
CA PRO A 488 1.73 -5.55 -36.42
C PRO A 488 2.53 -4.64 -35.48
N LEU A 489 1.94 -4.36 -34.32
CA LEU A 489 2.54 -3.66 -33.19
C LEU A 489 3.00 -4.68 -32.16
N PHE A 490 4.28 -4.65 -31.82
CA PHE A 490 4.85 -5.42 -30.74
C PHE A 490 5.05 -4.53 -29.51
N ASP A 491 4.55 -5.00 -28.37
CA ASP A 491 4.78 -4.40 -27.07
C ASP A 491 5.74 -5.28 -26.25
N PRO A 492 7.04 -4.91 -26.17
CA PRO A 492 8.01 -5.76 -25.51
C PRO A 492 7.75 -5.84 -24.00
N PRO A 493 7.86 -7.04 -23.39
CA PRO A 493 7.84 -7.17 -21.93
C PRO A 493 9.05 -6.44 -21.34
N ARG A 494 8.91 -5.93 -20.11
CA ARG A 494 10.06 -5.34 -19.42
C ARG A 494 11.07 -6.42 -19.04
N HIS A 495 12.34 -6.03 -18.98
CA HIS A 495 13.44 -6.95 -18.65
C HIS A 495 13.34 -7.50 -17.22
N ASP A 496 12.76 -6.72 -16.30
CA ASP A 496 12.61 -7.04 -14.87
C ASP A 496 11.26 -7.71 -14.53
N SER A 497 10.24 -7.61 -15.39
CA SER A 497 8.90 -8.13 -15.11
C SER A 497 8.87 -9.63 -14.81
N ALA A 498 9.61 -10.44 -15.57
CA ALA A 498 9.62 -11.90 -15.39
C ALA A 498 10.23 -12.31 -14.04
N GLU A 499 11.35 -11.70 -13.64
CA GLU A 499 11.95 -11.93 -12.33
C GLU A 499 11.04 -11.40 -11.21
N THR A 500 10.43 -10.25 -11.43
CA THR A 500 9.54 -9.61 -10.46
C THR A 500 8.29 -10.45 -10.20
N ILE A 501 7.68 -11.06 -11.22
CA ILE A 501 6.54 -11.97 -11.05
C ILE A 501 6.94 -13.18 -10.19
N ARG A 502 8.12 -13.77 -10.43
CA ARG A 502 8.64 -14.86 -9.59
C ARG A 502 8.87 -14.39 -8.14
N ARG A 503 9.40 -13.18 -7.96
CA ARG A 503 9.62 -12.58 -6.64
C ARG A 503 8.30 -12.32 -5.92
N ALA A 504 7.28 -11.83 -6.63
CA ALA A 504 5.93 -11.64 -6.10
C ALA A 504 5.33 -12.97 -5.62
N LEU A 505 5.45 -14.02 -6.42
CA LEU A 505 4.97 -15.37 -6.06
C LEU A 505 5.69 -15.93 -4.84
N ASN A 506 7.01 -15.75 -4.74
CA ASN A 506 7.80 -16.11 -3.56
C ASN A 506 7.38 -15.33 -2.30
N LEU A 507 6.79 -14.16 -2.48
CA LEU A 507 6.22 -13.34 -1.40
C LEU A 507 4.74 -13.62 -1.13
N GLY A 508 4.17 -14.66 -1.76
CA GLY A 508 2.76 -15.01 -1.64
C GLY A 508 1.81 -14.00 -2.28
N VAL A 509 2.28 -13.23 -3.27
CA VAL A 509 1.45 -12.32 -4.08
C VAL A 509 1.24 -12.96 -5.45
N ASN A 510 0.02 -13.36 -5.74
CA ASN A 510 -0.36 -13.89 -7.06
C ASN A 510 -0.60 -12.71 -8.03
N VAL A 511 0.17 -12.65 -9.11
CA VAL A 511 0.02 -11.60 -10.14
C VAL A 511 -0.91 -12.12 -11.23
N LYS A 512 -2.04 -11.42 -11.43
CA LYS A 512 -3.02 -11.73 -12.47
C LYS A 512 -2.97 -10.68 -13.57
N MET A 513 -2.81 -11.10 -14.83
CA MET A 513 -2.81 -10.18 -15.97
C MET A 513 -4.24 -9.75 -16.30
N ILE A 514 -4.47 -8.45 -16.41
CA ILE A 514 -5.72 -7.89 -16.93
C ILE A 514 -5.40 -7.18 -18.24
N THR A 515 -6.06 -7.53 -19.33
CA THR A 515 -5.82 -6.85 -20.62
C THR A 515 -7.07 -6.73 -21.47
N GLY A 516 -7.16 -5.63 -22.22
CA GLY A 516 -8.13 -5.46 -23.29
C GLY A 516 -7.76 -6.17 -24.59
N ASP A 517 -6.53 -6.72 -24.69
CA ASP A 517 -6.10 -7.49 -25.86
C ASP A 517 -6.81 -8.84 -25.93
N GLN A 518 -6.81 -9.45 -27.12
CA GLN A 518 -7.36 -10.79 -27.32
C GLN A 518 -6.59 -11.85 -26.49
N LEU A 519 -7.27 -12.95 -26.18
CA LEU A 519 -6.75 -14.02 -25.33
C LEU A 519 -5.43 -14.62 -25.85
N ALA A 520 -5.27 -14.76 -27.17
CA ALA A 520 -4.04 -15.29 -27.76
C ALA A 520 -2.82 -14.39 -27.44
N ILE A 521 -2.98 -13.07 -27.55
CA ILE A 521 -1.92 -12.09 -27.21
C ILE A 521 -1.59 -12.14 -25.71
N GLY A 522 -2.63 -12.19 -24.87
CA GLY A 522 -2.47 -12.31 -23.42
C GLY A 522 -1.70 -13.58 -23.02
N LYS A 523 -2.09 -14.74 -23.56
CA LYS A 523 -1.42 -16.02 -23.32
C LYS A 523 0.03 -16.02 -23.80
N GLU A 524 0.31 -15.49 -24.98
CA GLU A 524 1.68 -15.42 -25.50
C GLU A 524 2.56 -14.50 -24.65
N THR A 525 2.02 -13.34 -24.25
CA THR A 525 2.71 -12.42 -23.33
C THR A 525 2.95 -13.07 -21.97
N GLY A 526 1.94 -13.74 -21.40
CA GLY A 526 2.02 -14.47 -20.14
C GLY A 526 3.04 -15.61 -20.17
N ARG A 527 3.12 -16.34 -21.31
CA ARG A 527 4.12 -17.38 -21.55
C ARG A 527 5.55 -16.81 -21.51
N ARG A 528 5.80 -15.68 -22.17
CA ARG A 528 7.12 -15.02 -22.17
C ARG A 528 7.51 -14.46 -20.80
N LEU A 529 6.54 -13.93 -20.06
CA LEU A 529 6.74 -13.40 -18.71
C LEU A 529 6.88 -14.50 -17.64
N GLY A 530 6.48 -15.74 -17.94
CA GLY A 530 6.46 -16.85 -16.99
C GLY A 530 5.33 -16.76 -15.96
N MET A 531 4.21 -16.11 -16.31
CA MET A 531 3.02 -15.97 -15.46
C MET A 531 2.09 -17.19 -15.52
N GLY A 532 2.21 -18.01 -16.56
CA GLY A 532 1.28 -19.09 -16.88
C GLY A 532 0.37 -18.75 -18.05
N THR A 533 -0.38 -19.75 -18.52
CA THR A 533 -1.29 -19.62 -19.67
C THR A 533 -2.74 -19.95 -19.30
N ASN A 534 -3.05 -20.14 -18.01
CA ASN A 534 -4.40 -20.40 -17.52
C ASN A 534 -5.22 -19.10 -17.47
N MET A 535 -5.41 -18.49 -18.65
CA MET A 535 -6.12 -17.22 -18.83
C MET A 535 -7.45 -17.45 -19.54
N TYR A 536 -8.43 -16.62 -19.19
CA TYR A 536 -9.80 -16.73 -19.69
C TYR A 536 -10.26 -15.44 -20.37
N PRO A 537 -11.15 -15.51 -21.37
CA PRO A 537 -11.75 -14.32 -21.95
C PRO A 537 -12.77 -13.70 -20.98
N SER A 538 -13.03 -12.41 -21.10
CA SER A 538 -14.00 -11.71 -20.25
C SER A 538 -15.44 -12.23 -20.41
N SER A 539 -15.79 -12.80 -21.57
CA SER A 539 -17.10 -13.45 -21.79
C SER A 539 -17.35 -14.65 -20.87
N ALA A 540 -16.29 -15.34 -20.42
CA ALA A 540 -16.40 -16.42 -19.46
C ALA A 540 -16.89 -15.93 -18.07
N LEU A 541 -16.66 -14.66 -17.75
CA LEU A 541 -17.08 -14.04 -16.48
C LEU A 541 -18.58 -13.71 -16.45
N LEU A 542 -19.21 -13.53 -17.62
CA LEU A 542 -20.62 -13.19 -17.75
C LEU A 542 -21.55 -14.42 -17.78
N GLY A 543 -21.00 -15.64 -17.67
CA GLY A 543 -21.77 -16.87 -17.76
C GLY A 543 -22.41 -17.13 -19.13
N GLN A 544 -21.99 -16.39 -20.17
CA GLN A 544 -22.57 -16.46 -21.52
C GLN A 544 -21.94 -17.53 -22.42
N ASN A 545 -20.88 -18.21 -21.97
CA ASN A 545 -20.23 -19.27 -22.76
C ASN A 545 -20.90 -20.64 -22.56
N LYS A 546 -21.23 -21.30 -23.67
CA LYS A 546 -21.80 -22.66 -23.79
C LYS A 546 -20.75 -23.78 -23.68
N ASP A 547 -19.56 -23.52 -23.15
CA ASP A 547 -18.55 -24.56 -22.97
C ASP A 547 -18.83 -25.37 -21.70
N GLU A 548 -19.21 -26.64 -21.87
CA GLU A 548 -19.58 -27.57 -20.77
C GLU A 548 -18.47 -27.75 -19.71
N SER A 549 -17.20 -27.55 -20.08
CA SER A 549 -16.05 -27.64 -19.16
C SER A 549 -15.88 -26.41 -18.26
N ILE A 550 -16.29 -25.22 -18.73
CA ILE A 550 -16.26 -23.97 -17.97
C ILE A 550 -17.48 -23.87 -17.05
N ALA A 551 -18.61 -24.47 -17.46
CA ALA A 551 -19.84 -24.53 -16.67
C ALA A 551 -19.72 -25.35 -15.37
N ALA A 552 -18.70 -26.21 -15.24
CA ALA A 552 -18.51 -27.08 -14.07
C ALA A 552 -17.92 -26.38 -12.84
N LEU A 553 -17.21 -25.24 -13.01
CA LEU A 553 -16.62 -24.48 -11.91
C LEU A 553 -17.42 -23.21 -11.64
N PRO A 554 -17.73 -22.88 -10.37
CA PRO A 554 -18.28 -21.57 -10.03
C PRO A 554 -17.35 -20.45 -10.53
N ILE A 555 -17.93 -19.40 -11.12
CA ILE A 555 -17.19 -18.27 -11.70
C ILE A 555 -16.16 -17.70 -10.71
N ASP A 556 -16.52 -17.59 -9.43
CA ASP A 556 -15.60 -17.09 -8.40
C ASP A 556 -14.35 -17.96 -8.25
N GLU A 557 -14.47 -19.29 -8.33
CA GLU A 557 -13.34 -20.23 -8.21
C GLU A 557 -12.47 -20.21 -9.47
N LEU A 558 -13.11 -20.04 -10.64
CA LEU A 558 -12.39 -19.78 -11.88
C LEU A 558 -11.57 -18.50 -11.77
N ILE A 559 -12.15 -17.43 -11.23
CA ILE A 559 -11.44 -16.15 -11.07
C ILE A 559 -10.23 -16.29 -10.14
N GLU A 560 -10.41 -17.02 -9.04
CA GLU A 560 -9.35 -17.29 -8.05
C GLU A 560 -8.20 -18.09 -8.68
N LYS A 561 -8.50 -19.10 -9.50
CA LYS A 561 -7.51 -19.98 -10.16
C LYS A 561 -6.89 -19.42 -11.44
N ALA A 562 -7.48 -18.40 -12.06
CA ALA A 562 -7.01 -17.85 -13.32
C ALA A 562 -5.72 -17.03 -13.15
N ASP A 563 -4.79 -17.16 -14.10
CA ASP A 563 -3.56 -16.36 -14.17
C ASP A 563 -3.80 -14.99 -14.83
N GLY A 564 -4.95 -14.80 -15.48
CA GLY A 564 -5.31 -13.55 -16.11
C GLY A 564 -6.59 -13.59 -16.94
N PHE A 565 -7.02 -12.41 -17.36
CA PHE A 565 -8.21 -12.19 -18.15
C PHE A 565 -7.92 -11.30 -19.35
N ALA A 566 -8.47 -11.69 -20.49
CA ALA A 566 -8.27 -11.00 -21.77
C ALA A 566 -9.60 -10.49 -22.35
N GLY A 567 -9.54 -9.48 -23.22
CA GLY A 567 -10.72 -8.79 -23.75
C GLY A 567 -11.53 -8.10 -22.65
N VAL A 568 -10.87 -7.64 -21.59
CA VAL A 568 -11.53 -7.11 -20.39
C VAL A 568 -11.98 -5.66 -20.62
N PHE A 569 -13.28 -5.42 -20.45
CA PHE A 569 -13.86 -4.08 -20.45
C PHE A 569 -13.80 -3.45 -19.05
N PRO A 570 -13.97 -2.13 -18.94
CA PRO A 570 -13.86 -1.43 -17.65
C PRO A 570 -14.78 -2.00 -16.55
N GLU A 571 -16.02 -2.34 -16.90
CA GLU A 571 -16.99 -2.97 -15.99
C GLU A 571 -16.52 -4.34 -15.49
N HIS A 572 -15.87 -5.11 -16.37
CA HIS A 572 -15.32 -6.42 -16.02
C HIS A 572 -14.12 -6.27 -15.07
N LYS A 573 -13.28 -5.24 -15.22
CA LYS A 573 -12.18 -4.95 -14.27
C LYS A 573 -12.74 -4.76 -12.85
N TYR A 574 -13.80 -3.95 -12.72
CA TYR A 574 -14.48 -3.72 -11.44
C TYR A 574 -15.04 -5.02 -10.84
N GLU A 575 -15.75 -5.83 -11.64
CA GLU A 575 -16.37 -7.06 -11.15
C GLU A 575 -15.31 -8.11 -10.74
N ILE A 576 -14.20 -8.25 -11.48
CA ILE A 576 -13.09 -9.15 -11.10
C ILE A 576 -12.56 -8.80 -9.71
N VAL A 577 -12.25 -7.52 -9.48
CA VAL A 577 -11.74 -7.04 -8.18
C VAL A 577 -12.76 -7.30 -7.07
N LYS A 578 -14.03 -6.95 -7.31
CA LYS A 578 -15.12 -7.16 -6.33
C LYS A 578 -15.29 -8.64 -5.97
N ARG A 579 -15.15 -9.55 -6.93
CA ARG A 579 -15.26 -11.01 -6.72
C ARG A 579 -14.09 -11.55 -5.91
N LEU A 580 -12.87 -11.11 -6.21
CA LEU A 580 -11.67 -11.45 -5.43
C LEU A 580 -11.79 -10.95 -3.98
N GLN A 581 -12.28 -9.73 -3.77
CA GLN A 581 -12.57 -9.19 -2.44
C GLN A 581 -13.65 -9.98 -1.70
N ALA A 582 -14.72 -10.40 -2.38
CA ALA A 582 -15.76 -11.23 -1.78
C ALA A 582 -15.23 -12.59 -1.30
N ARG A 583 -14.15 -13.08 -1.93
CA ARG A 583 -13.38 -14.27 -1.52
C ARG A 583 -12.34 -14.01 -0.42
N LYS A 584 -12.31 -12.78 0.13
CA LYS A 584 -11.40 -12.32 1.20
C LYS A 584 -9.95 -12.15 0.78
N HIS A 585 -9.66 -12.07 -0.52
CA HIS A 585 -8.35 -11.62 -1.00
C HIS A 585 -8.22 -10.10 -0.79
N ILE A 586 -7.01 -9.66 -0.46
CA ILE A 586 -6.65 -8.24 -0.43
C ILE A 586 -6.08 -7.90 -1.80
N CYS A 587 -6.93 -7.29 -2.62
CA CYS A 587 -6.66 -7.11 -4.03
C CYS A 587 -6.00 -5.75 -4.28
N GLY A 588 -4.75 -5.77 -4.76
CA GLY A 588 -4.15 -4.63 -5.43
C GLY A 588 -4.54 -4.60 -6.89
N MET A 589 -4.77 -3.42 -7.45
CA MET A 589 -5.03 -3.25 -8.89
C MET A 589 -4.18 -2.13 -9.47
N THR A 590 -3.54 -2.38 -10.61
CA THR A 590 -2.87 -1.33 -11.39
C THR A 590 -3.78 -0.82 -12.51
N GLY A 591 -3.65 0.47 -12.84
CA GLY A 591 -4.39 1.09 -13.93
C GLY A 591 -3.72 2.38 -14.42
N ASP A 592 -3.99 2.73 -15.67
CA ASP A 592 -3.39 3.89 -16.36
C ASP A 592 -4.44 4.88 -16.89
N GLY A 593 -5.65 4.41 -17.22
CA GLY A 593 -6.67 5.20 -17.88
C GLY A 593 -7.87 5.62 -17.01
N VAL A 594 -8.66 6.57 -17.53
CA VAL A 594 -9.97 6.99 -16.97
C VAL A 594 -10.95 5.84 -16.76
N ASN A 595 -10.81 4.80 -17.56
CA ASN A 595 -11.66 3.62 -17.51
C ASN A 595 -11.37 2.73 -16.30
N ASP A 596 -10.17 2.84 -15.73
CA ASP A 596 -9.76 2.01 -14.60
C ASP A 596 -10.13 2.62 -13.26
N ALA A 597 -10.47 3.91 -13.24
CA ALA A 597 -10.81 4.65 -12.03
C ALA A 597 -11.86 3.96 -11.13
N PRO A 598 -12.96 3.39 -11.65
CA PRO A 598 -13.93 2.68 -10.80
C PRO A 598 -13.34 1.42 -10.14
N ALA A 599 -12.51 0.69 -10.87
CA ALA A 599 -11.90 -0.55 -10.40
C ALA A 599 -10.73 -0.28 -9.43
N LEU A 600 -9.93 0.76 -9.69
CA LEU A 600 -8.90 1.27 -8.77
C LEU A 600 -9.50 1.71 -7.42
N LYS A 601 -10.62 2.45 -7.45
CA LYS A 601 -11.32 2.89 -6.24
C LYS A 601 -11.98 1.74 -5.49
N LYS A 602 -12.35 0.67 -6.21
CA LYS A 602 -12.96 -0.53 -5.60
C LYS A 602 -11.91 -1.44 -4.97
N ALA A 603 -10.71 -1.52 -5.53
CA ALA A 603 -9.60 -2.30 -5.02
C ALA A 603 -9.25 -1.90 -3.58
N ASP A 604 -8.69 -2.83 -2.82
CA ASP A 604 -8.18 -2.51 -1.47
C ASP A 604 -6.99 -1.56 -1.57
N ILE A 605 -6.17 -1.75 -2.63
CA ILE A 605 -5.10 -0.84 -3.02
C ILE A 605 -5.23 -0.51 -4.51
N GLY A 606 -5.70 0.70 -4.82
CA GLY A 606 -5.59 1.25 -6.17
C GLY A 606 -4.19 1.80 -6.44
N ILE A 607 -3.53 1.33 -7.50
CA ILE A 607 -2.17 1.74 -7.89
C ILE A 607 -2.20 2.41 -9.27
N ALA A 608 -1.95 3.72 -9.32
CA ALA A 608 -1.75 4.43 -10.58
C ALA A 608 -0.30 4.31 -11.05
N VAL A 609 -0.09 3.97 -12.32
CA VAL A 609 1.24 3.96 -12.95
C VAL A 609 1.77 5.39 -13.17
N ALA A 610 3.07 5.54 -13.42
CA ALA A 610 3.72 6.85 -13.57
C ALA A 610 3.12 7.71 -14.69
N ASP A 611 2.77 7.08 -15.81
CA ASP A 611 2.17 7.75 -16.98
C ASP A 611 0.63 7.73 -16.94
N ALA A 612 0.02 7.49 -15.77
CA ALA A 612 -1.43 7.40 -15.64
C ALA A 612 -2.13 8.77 -15.78
N THR A 613 -3.35 8.75 -16.30
CA THR A 613 -4.20 9.95 -16.37
C THR A 613 -4.46 10.55 -14.99
N ASP A 614 -4.73 11.85 -14.92
CA ASP A 614 -5.06 12.51 -13.65
C ASP A 614 -6.27 11.86 -12.97
N ALA A 615 -7.25 11.39 -13.76
CA ALA A 615 -8.39 10.63 -13.25
C ALA A 615 -7.97 9.32 -12.55
N ALA A 616 -7.06 8.55 -13.14
CA ALA A 616 -6.56 7.31 -12.53
C ALA A 616 -5.72 7.60 -11.27
N ARG A 617 -4.85 8.62 -11.32
CA ARG A 617 -4.07 9.09 -10.15
C ARG A 617 -4.98 9.53 -9.01
N SER A 618 -6.06 10.26 -9.31
CA SER A 618 -7.02 10.72 -8.31
C SER A 618 -7.80 9.57 -7.66
N ALA A 619 -8.18 8.56 -8.44
CA ALA A 619 -8.90 7.38 -7.97
C ALA A 619 -8.03 6.39 -7.17
N SER A 620 -6.70 6.43 -7.36
CA SER A 620 -5.75 5.53 -6.71
C SER A 620 -5.38 5.93 -5.28
N ASP A 621 -4.98 4.94 -4.48
CA ASP A 621 -4.45 5.15 -3.13
C ASP A 621 -2.93 5.36 -3.13
N ILE A 622 -2.25 4.82 -4.14
CA ILE A 622 -0.80 4.91 -4.35
C ILE A 622 -0.52 5.30 -5.80
N VAL A 623 0.35 6.28 -5.99
CA VAL A 623 0.79 6.75 -7.30
C VAL A 623 2.27 6.43 -7.44
N LEU A 624 2.63 5.69 -8.49
CA LEU A 624 4.03 5.42 -8.81
C LEU A 624 4.62 6.61 -9.55
N THR A 625 5.84 7.01 -9.22
CA THR A 625 6.61 7.99 -10.00
C THR A 625 7.60 7.32 -10.95
N GLU A 626 7.85 6.02 -10.74
CA GLU A 626 8.67 5.19 -11.60
C GLU A 626 7.82 4.07 -12.21
N PRO A 627 7.94 3.78 -13.51
CA PRO A 627 7.13 2.77 -14.16
C PRO A 627 7.68 1.36 -13.91
N GLY A 628 6.78 0.39 -13.75
CA GLY A 628 7.10 -1.04 -13.75
C GLY A 628 6.64 -1.80 -12.50
N LEU A 629 6.48 -3.12 -12.67
CA LEU A 629 6.02 -4.02 -11.59
C LEU A 629 7.02 -4.11 -10.43
N SER A 630 8.32 -3.93 -10.69
CA SER A 630 9.39 -4.07 -9.68
C SER A 630 9.27 -3.05 -8.55
N VAL A 631 8.81 -1.83 -8.87
CA VAL A 631 8.53 -0.76 -7.92
C VAL A 631 7.42 -1.19 -6.97
N ILE A 632 6.35 -1.80 -7.49
CA ILE A 632 5.22 -2.29 -6.69
C ILE A 632 5.69 -3.38 -5.71
N ILE A 633 6.46 -4.37 -6.18
CA ILE A 633 6.94 -5.46 -5.31
C ILE A 633 7.95 -4.95 -4.27
N SER A 634 8.76 -3.95 -4.62
CA SER A 634 9.66 -3.28 -3.67
C SER A 634 8.87 -2.51 -2.61
N ALA A 635 7.81 -1.81 -3.02
CA ALA A 635 6.88 -1.13 -2.12
C ALA A 635 6.19 -2.12 -1.17
N VAL A 636 5.71 -3.28 -1.66
CA VAL A 636 5.14 -4.35 -0.83
C VAL A 636 6.11 -4.83 0.24
N LEU A 637 7.37 -5.06 -0.12
CA LEU A 637 8.40 -5.46 0.84
C LEU A 637 8.66 -4.40 1.91
N THR A 638 8.76 -3.14 1.51
CA THR A 638 8.95 -2.02 2.43
C THR A 638 7.75 -1.86 3.35
N SER A 639 6.53 -1.92 2.81
CA SER A 639 5.26 -1.88 3.55
C SER A 639 5.17 -3.03 4.56
N ARG A 640 5.53 -4.26 4.19
CA ARG A 640 5.60 -5.39 5.13
C ARG A 640 6.63 -5.16 6.24
N ALA A 641 7.78 -4.55 5.94
CA ALA A 641 8.77 -4.25 6.96
C ALA A 641 8.29 -3.16 7.93
N ILE A 642 7.53 -2.17 7.46
CA ILE A 642 6.88 -1.14 8.29
C ILE A 642 5.79 -1.79 9.15
N PHE A 643 4.95 -2.62 8.55
CA PHE A 643 3.87 -3.33 9.22
C PHE A 643 4.39 -4.25 10.35
N GLN A 644 5.51 -4.95 10.13
CA GLN A 644 6.13 -5.74 11.20
C GLN A 644 6.55 -4.88 12.39
N ARG A 645 7.07 -3.66 12.19
CA ARG A 645 7.43 -2.77 13.31
C ARG A 645 6.22 -2.40 14.13
N MET A 646 5.12 -2.07 13.46
CA MET A 646 3.85 -1.76 14.10
C MET A 646 3.33 -2.94 14.93
N LYS A 647 3.25 -4.14 14.34
CA LYS A 647 2.82 -5.36 15.04
C LYS A 647 3.72 -5.68 16.25
N ASN A 648 5.05 -5.61 16.07
CA ASN A 648 6.02 -5.89 17.13
C ASN A 648 5.88 -4.89 18.29
N TYR A 649 5.64 -3.62 17.97
CA TYR A 649 5.39 -2.59 18.96
C TYR A 649 4.08 -2.80 19.71
N THR A 650 3.00 -3.19 19.01
CA THR A 650 1.73 -3.52 19.68
C THR A 650 1.90 -4.69 20.65
N ILE A 651 2.61 -5.75 20.27
CA ILE A 651 2.92 -6.88 21.18
C ILE A 651 3.69 -6.39 22.40
N TYR A 652 4.67 -5.51 22.20
CA TYR A 652 5.43 -4.90 23.29
C TYR A 652 4.56 -4.08 24.24
N ALA A 653 3.74 -3.17 23.72
CA ALA A 653 2.86 -2.31 24.52
C ALA A 653 1.89 -3.16 25.36
N VAL A 654 1.22 -4.12 24.73
CA VAL A 654 0.31 -5.05 25.42
C VAL A 654 1.04 -5.87 26.49
N SER A 655 2.24 -6.36 26.18
CA SER A 655 3.03 -7.15 27.12
C SER A 655 3.47 -6.37 28.35
N ILE A 656 3.88 -5.10 28.19
CA ILE A 656 4.21 -4.23 29.33
C ILE A 656 2.98 -3.93 30.17
N THR A 657 1.83 -3.59 29.55
CA THR A 657 0.59 -3.36 30.29
C THR A 657 0.24 -4.56 31.18
N ILE A 658 0.23 -5.77 30.61
CA ILE A 658 -0.05 -6.99 31.37
C ILE A 658 0.99 -7.22 32.47
N ARG A 659 2.26 -6.97 32.18
CA ARG A 659 3.33 -7.12 33.17
C ARG A 659 3.13 -6.20 34.37
N ILE A 660 2.89 -4.91 34.14
CA ILE A 660 2.73 -3.92 35.21
C ILE A 660 1.50 -4.25 36.03
N VAL A 661 0.36 -4.49 35.37
CA VAL A 661 -0.91 -4.81 36.04
C VAL A 661 -0.78 -6.09 36.86
N VAL A 662 -0.36 -7.20 36.26
CA VAL A 662 -0.27 -8.48 36.99
C VAL A 662 0.86 -8.47 38.02
N GLY A 663 2.00 -7.87 37.69
CA GLY A 663 3.18 -7.86 38.55
C GLY A 663 2.94 -7.11 39.85
N PHE A 664 2.57 -5.83 39.78
CA PHE A 664 2.36 -5.03 40.98
C PHE A 664 1.11 -5.46 41.76
N MET A 665 0.05 -5.89 41.07
CA MET A 665 -1.11 -6.49 41.72
C MET A 665 -0.70 -7.71 42.56
N LEU A 666 0.06 -8.66 42.01
CA LEU A 666 0.48 -9.84 42.78
C LEU A 666 1.36 -9.49 43.99
N LEU A 667 2.24 -8.49 43.86
CA LEU A 667 3.06 -8.02 44.98
C LEU A 667 2.21 -7.40 46.11
N ALA A 668 1.25 -6.56 45.75
CA ALA A 668 0.32 -5.93 46.68
C ALA A 668 -0.58 -6.98 47.36
N LEU A 669 -1.09 -7.95 46.61
CA LEU A 669 -2.02 -8.97 47.11
C LEU A 669 -1.34 -9.99 48.02
N ILE A 670 -0.16 -10.51 47.65
CA ILE A 670 0.48 -11.62 48.39
C ILE A 670 1.30 -11.11 49.58
N TRP A 671 2.12 -10.07 49.37
CA TRP A 671 3.06 -9.59 50.40
C TRP A 671 2.67 -8.27 51.04
N LYS A 672 1.52 -7.70 50.68
CA LYS A 672 1.11 -6.38 51.14
C LYS A 672 2.20 -5.33 50.87
N PHE A 673 2.86 -5.45 49.72
CA PHE A 673 3.92 -4.55 49.30
C PHE A 673 3.35 -3.45 48.41
N ASP A 674 3.48 -2.20 48.87
CA ASP A 674 2.99 -1.02 48.16
C ASP A 674 4.15 -0.37 47.41
N PHE A 675 4.11 -0.39 46.08
CA PHE A 675 5.19 0.17 45.26
C PHE A 675 4.99 1.68 45.04
N PRO A 676 6.04 2.52 45.08
CA PRO A 676 5.88 3.96 44.92
C PRO A 676 5.39 4.35 43.50
N PRO A 677 4.26 5.08 43.35
CA PRO A 677 3.74 5.52 42.05
C PRO A 677 4.75 6.33 41.24
N PHE A 678 5.50 7.22 41.90
CA PHE A 678 6.56 8.02 41.28
C PHE A 678 7.61 7.19 40.53
N MET A 679 7.93 5.98 41.00
CA MET A 679 8.92 5.13 40.33
C MET A 679 8.38 4.48 39.06
N VAL A 680 7.08 4.23 39.01
CA VAL A 680 6.39 3.80 37.79
C VAL A 680 6.35 4.92 36.77
N LEU A 681 6.14 6.16 37.22
CA LEU A 681 6.22 7.35 36.38
C LEU A 681 7.61 7.49 35.72
N ILE A 682 8.70 7.28 36.47
CA ILE A 682 10.06 7.29 35.90
C ILE A 682 10.23 6.18 34.86
N ILE A 683 9.70 4.97 35.12
CA ILE A 683 9.72 3.88 34.13
C ILE A 683 8.97 4.29 32.85
N ALA A 684 7.80 4.91 32.99
CA ALA A 684 7.01 5.38 31.85
C ALA A 684 7.77 6.43 31.03
N ILE A 685 8.39 7.42 31.68
CA ILE A 685 9.20 8.46 31.00
C ILE A 685 10.38 7.84 30.23
N LEU A 686 11.13 6.93 30.86
CA LEU A 686 12.27 6.27 30.20
C LEU A 686 11.82 5.38 29.03
N ASN A 687 10.69 4.70 29.18
CA ASN A 687 10.11 3.88 28.11
C ASN A 687 9.67 4.76 26.94
N ASP A 688 8.87 5.80 27.19
CA ASP A 688 8.36 6.72 26.16
C ASP A 688 9.50 7.48 25.46
N GLY A 689 10.55 7.87 26.18
CA GLY A 689 11.72 8.53 25.58
C GLY A 689 12.49 7.63 24.61
N THR A 690 12.47 6.31 24.81
CA THR A 690 13.22 5.36 23.99
C THR A 690 12.38 4.64 22.95
N ILE A 691 11.07 4.67 23.07
CA ILE A 691 10.18 3.92 22.17
C ILE A 691 10.16 4.48 20.76
N MET A 692 10.44 5.77 20.59
CA MET A 692 10.53 6.41 19.28
C MET A 692 11.61 5.79 18.38
N THR A 693 12.60 5.11 18.97
CA THR A 693 13.65 4.42 18.23
C THR A 693 13.14 3.21 17.43
N ILE A 694 12.00 2.62 17.82
CA ILE A 694 11.37 1.49 17.13
C ILE A 694 10.89 1.90 15.73
N SER A 695 10.40 3.12 15.57
CA SER A 695 9.94 3.63 14.26
C SER A 695 11.05 3.59 13.20
N LYS A 696 12.30 3.78 13.65
CA LYS A 696 13.52 3.82 12.83
C LYS A 696 14.28 2.48 12.78
N ASP A 697 13.78 1.44 13.44
CA ASP A 697 14.47 0.15 13.54
C ASP A 697 14.57 -0.60 12.19
N ARG A 698 15.46 -1.60 12.12
CA ARG A 698 15.66 -2.46 10.95
C ARG A 698 15.10 -3.86 11.21
N VAL A 699 13.82 -4.04 10.92
CA VAL A 699 13.10 -5.32 11.00
C VAL A 699 13.02 -6.00 9.64
N LYS A 700 13.08 -7.34 9.60
CA LYS A 700 12.90 -8.14 8.38
C LYS A 700 11.41 -8.20 7.98
N PRO A 701 11.07 -8.03 6.70
CA PRO A 701 9.69 -8.14 6.24
C PRO A 701 9.16 -9.58 6.39
N SER A 702 7.85 -9.73 6.53
CA SER A 702 7.21 -11.04 6.46
C SER A 702 7.27 -11.57 5.02
N PRO A 703 7.65 -12.85 4.81
CA PRO A 703 7.68 -13.43 3.46
C PRO A 703 6.27 -13.63 2.90
N LEU A 704 5.28 -13.89 3.75
CA LEU A 704 3.88 -14.03 3.38
C LEU A 704 3.10 -12.75 3.73
N PRO A 705 1.95 -12.52 3.06
CA PRO A 705 1.03 -11.44 3.42
C PRO A 705 0.67 -11.52 4.91
N ASP A 706 0.71 -10.38 5.60
CA ASP A 706 0.40 -10.29 7.03
C ASP A 706 -0.72 -9.27 7.24
N SER A 707 -1.63 -9.58 8.15
CA SER A 707 -2.79 -8.76 8.48
C SER A 707 -2.94 -8.66 9.99
N TRP A 708 -3.74 -7.70 10.48
CA TRP A 708 -3.95 -7.49 11.91
C TRP A 708 -4.72 -8.65 12.55
N LYS A 709 -3.98 -9.68 12.98
CA LYS A 709 -4.51 -10.77 13.81
C LYS A 709 -4.45 -10.36 15.29
N LEU A 710 -5.40 -9.52 15.71
CA LEU A 710 -5.45 -9.00 17.08
C LEU A 710 -5.38 -10.09 18.15
N ALA A 711 -6.05 -11.22 17.95
CA ALA A 711 -6.00 -12.35 18.86
C ALA A 711 -4.58 -12.93 19.04
N GLU A 712 -3.80 -13.02 17.96
CA GLU A 712 -2.40 -13.49 17.99
C GLU A 712 -1.52 -12.51 18.77
N ILE A 713 -1.71 -11.21 18.52
CA ILE A 713 -0.96 -10.13 19.15
C ILE A 713 -1.26 -10.09 20.66
N PHE A 714 -2.54 -10.10 21.05
CA PHE A 714 -2.95 -10.09 22.45
C PHE A 714 -2.48 -11.35 23.19
N THR A 715 -2.64 -12.54 22.60
CA THR A 715 -2.17 -13.79 23.22
C THR A 715 -0.66 -13.77 23.43
N THR A 716 0.11 -13.33 22.43
CA THR A 716 1.56 -13.20 22.56
C THR A 716 1.96 -12.19 23.64
N GLY A 717 1.29 -11.03 23.67
CA GLY A 717 1.52 -10.01 24.68
C GLY A 717 1.21 -10.49 26.10
N ILE A 718 0.07 -11.14 26.31
CA ILE A 718 -0.34 -11.68 27.62
C ILE A 718 0.65 -12.72 28.13
N VAL A 719 1.09 -13.66 27.28
CA VAL A 719 2.01 -14.72 27.69
C VAL A 719 3.39 -14.15 28.07
N LEU A 720 3.94 -13.24 27.25
CA LEU A 720 5.22 -12.59 27.56
C LEU A 720 5.12 -11.72 28.83
N GLY A 721 4.03 -10.94 28.95
CA GLY A 721 3.79 -10.05 30.09
C GLY A 721 3.61 -10.81 31.40
N SER A 722 2.82 -11.90 31.40
CA SER A 722 2.61 -12.74 32.57
C SER A 722 3.87 -13.47 33.03
N TYR A 723 4.70 -13.97 32.09
CA TYR A 723 6.00 -14.53 32.43
C TYR A 723 6.90 -13.47 33.11
N MET A 724 6.98 -12.25 32.56
CA MET A 724 7.78 -11.18 33.15
C MET A 724 7.25 -10.74 34.51
N ALA A 725 5.93 -10.70 34.70
CA ALA A 725 5.30 -10.44 35.99
C ALA A 725 5.67 -11.53 37.01
N MET A 726 5.59 -12.80 36.62
CA MET A 726 5.99 -13.92 37.46
C MET A 726 7.47 -13.87 37.84
N MET A 727 8.37 -13.52 36.92
CA MET A 727 9.79 -13.34 37.23
C MET A 727 10.05 -12.15 38.15
N THR A 728 9.22 -11.10 38.10
CA THR A 728 9.28 -9.98 39.04
C THR A 728 8.85 -10.44 40.45
N VAL A 729 7.79 -11.25 40.53
CA VAL A 729 7.30 -11.85 41.77
C VAL A 729 8.30 -12.83 42.39
N ILE A 730 8.94 -13.67 41.58
CA ILE A 730 9.99 -14.61 42.03
C ILE A 730 11.20 -13.84 42.54
N PHE A 731 11.62 -12.78 41.82
CA PHE A 731 12.70 -11.91 42.28
C PHE A 731 12.38 -11.29 43.65
N PHE A 732 11.18 -10.75 43.81
CA PHE A 732 10.70 -10.19 45.07
C PHE A 732 10.73 -11.24 46.19
N TRP A 733 10.16 -12.41 45.97
CA TRP A 733 10.14 -13.49 46.96
C TRP A 733 11.54 -13.93 47.35
N ALA A 734 12.43 -14.11 46.38
CA ALA A 734 13.81 -14.50 46.62
C ALA A 734 14.61 -13.43 47.37
N ALA A 735 14.35 -12.14 47.13
CA ALA A 735 15.02 -11.04 47.83
C ALA A 735 14.44 -10.76 49.23
N TYR A 736 13.13 -10.92 49.42
CA TYR A 736 12.42 -10.50 50.63
C TYR A 736 12.21 -11.63 51.66
N LYS A 737 11.98 -12.87 51.20
CA LYS A 737 11.68 -14.02 52.08
C LYS A 737 12.83 -15.00 52.25
N THR A 738 13.81 -14.98 51.35
CA THR A 738 14.92 -15.93 51.38
C THR A 738 16.24 -15.21 51.47
N ASN A 739 17.24 -15.82 52.11
CA ASN A 739 18.61 -15.30 52.14
C ASN A 739 19.46 -15.80 50.95
N PHE A 740 18.81 -16.14 49.82
CA PHE A 740 19.48 -16.69 48.64
C PHE A 740 20.54 -15.73 48.07
N PHE A 741 20.18 -14.47 47.84
CA PHE A 741 21.09 -13.48 47.26
C PHE A 741 22.25 -13.10 48.20
N PRO A 742 22.02 -12.79 49.50
CA PRO A 742 23.11 -12.55 50.45
C PRO A 742 24.08 -13.73 50.57
N ASN A 743 23.58 -14.96 50.65
CA ASN A 743 24.42 -16.16 50.82
C ASN A 743 25.25 -16.49 49.57
N THR A 744 24.74 -16.20 48.37
CA THR A 744 25.40 -16.56 47.10
C THR A 744 26.33 -15.47 46.60
N PHE A 745 25.95 -14.20 46.75
CA PHE A 745 26.65 -13.05 46.14
C PHE A 745 27.28 -12.09 47.16
N GLY A 746 27.13 -12.33 48.47
CA GLY A 746 27.74 -11.51 49.52
C GLY A 746 27.16 -10.09 49.62
N VAL A 747 25.92 -9.88 49.17
CA VAL A 747 25.22 -8.58 49.20
C VAL A 747 24.47 -8.39 50.52
N SER A 748 24.13 -7.13 50.87
CA SER A 748 23.38 -6.82 52.10
C SER A 748 22.01 -7.48 52.12
N SER A 749 21.59 -8.06 53.26
CA SER A 749 20.25 -8.65 53.39
C SER A 749 19.15 -7.57 53.34
N LEU A 750 17.99 -7.93 52.79
CA LEU A 750 16.79 -7.08 52.66
C LEU A 750 15.60 -7.68 53.44
N GLU A 751 15.89 -8.43 54.51
CA GLU A 751 14.90 -9.19 55.28
C GLU A 751 14.04 -8.28 56.19
N LYS A 752 12.88 -8.80 56.62
CA LYS A 752 11.74 -8.10 57.26
C LYS A 752 12.04 -7.27 58.53
N THR A 753 13.26 -7.23 59.06
CA THR A 753 13.56 -6.71 60.40
C THR A 753 13.95 -5.23 60.46
N ALA A 754 14.27 -4.55 59.35
CA ALA A 754 14.57 -3.10 59.35
C ALA A 754 13.62 -2.28 58.45
N HIS A 755 13.10 -1.15 58.93
CA HIS A 755 12.24 -0.24 58.16
C HIS A 755 12.94 0.35 56.91
N ASP A 756 14.28 0.42 56.91
CA ASP A 756 15.09 0.94 55.80
C ASP A 756 15.14 -0.04 54.60
N ASP A 757 14.89 -1.33 54.83
CA ASP A 757 15.01 -2.36 53.79
C ASP A 757 13.86 -2.31 52.77
N PHE A 758 12.71 -1.72 53.12
CA PHE A 758 11.59 -1.56 52.19
C PHE A 758 11.91 -0.58 51.06
N LYS A 759 12.60 0.53 51.37
CA LYS A 759 13.00 1.54 50.38
C LYS A 759 14.07 1.01 49.43
N LYS A 760 15.03 0.23 49.97
CA LYS A 760 16.04 -0.47 49.16
C LYS A 760 15.41 -1.54 48.27
N LEU A 761 14.41 -2.27 48.77
CA LEU A 761 13.66 -3.26 47.99
C LEU A 761 12.88 -2.60 46.85
N ALA A 762 12.27 -1.43 47.06
CA ALA A 762 11.64 -0.66 45.99
C ALA A 762 12.66 -0.27 44.89
N SER A 763 13.88 0.15 45.26
CA SER A 763 14.96 0.39 44.29
C SER A 763 15.37 -0.86 43.51
N ALA A 764 15.41 -2.02 44.17
CA ALA A 764 15.71 -3.29 43.52
C ALA A 764 14.66 -3.65 42.45
N ILE A 765 13.38 -3.57 42.83
CA ILE A 765 12.25 -3.88 41.93
C ILE A 765 12.20 -2.88 40.78
N TYR A 766 12.39 -1.59 41.06
CA TYR A 766 12.44 -0.54 40.03
C TYR A 766 13.49 -0.88 38.96
N LEU A 767 14.73 -1.17 39.35
CA LEU A 767 15.79 -1.52 38.41
C LEU A 767 15.48 -2.81 37.66
N GLN A 768 14.96 -3.82 38.37
CA GLN A 768 14.59 -5.10 37.78
C GLN A 768 13.51 -4.93 36.71
N VAL A 769 12.49 -4.12 37.01
CA VAL A 769 11.38 -3.86 36.09
C VAL A 769 11.84 -3.06 34.90
N SER A 770 12.56 -1.95 35.12
CA SER A 770 13.05 -1.07 34.06
C SER A 770 13.91 -1.81 33.03
N THR A 771 14.92 -2.56 33.48
CA THR A 771 15.88 -3.27 32.62
C THR A 771 15.21 -4.32 31.74
N ILE A 772 14.41 -5.22 32.30
CA ILE A 772 13.78 -6.29 31.51
C ILE A 772 12.59 -5.76 30.68
N SER A 773 11.90 -4.69 31.11
CA SER A 773 10.88 -4.02 30.27
C SER A 773 11.49 -3.51 28.99
N GLN A 774 12.65 -2.85 29.06
CA GLN A 774 13.30 -2.33 27.85
C GLN A 774 13.98 -3.44 27.04
N ALA A 775 14.48 -4.49 27.70
CA ALA A 775 15.05 -5.65 27.03
C ALA A 775 13.99 -6.40 26.18
N LEU A 776 12.72 -6.39 26.59
CA LEU A 776 11.61 -6.99 25.86
C LEU A 776 11.51 -6.48 24.41
N ILE A 777 11.89 -5.22 24.13
CA ILE A 777 11.90 -4.66 22.77
C ILE A 777 12.73 -5.55 21.82
N PHE A 778 13.85 -6.08 22.28
CA PHE A 778 14.72 -6.94 21.47
C PHE A 778 14.10 -8.32 21.18
N VAL A 779 13.26 -8.82 22.08
CA VAL A 779 12.51 -10.08 21.89
C VAL A 779 11.34 -9.88 20.94
N THR A 780 10.56 -8.82 21.12
CA THR A 780 9.35 -8.58 20.31
C THR A 780 9.70 -8.17 18.88
N ARG A 781 10.81 -7.44 18.67
CA ARG A 781 11.27 -7.08 17.31
C ARG A 781 11.72 -8.28 16.48
N SER A 782 12.21 -9.33 17.13
CA SER A 782 12.88 -10.44 16.46
C SER A 782 11.91 -11.58 16.13
N ARG A 783 12.02 -12.09 14.89
CA ARG A 783 11.30 -13.30 14.50
C ARG A 783 12.04 -14.56 14.93
N SER A 784 13.35 -14.55 14.79
CA SER A 784 14.28 -15.54 15.32
C SER A 784 14.74 -15.16 16.74
N TRP A 785 15.85 -15.72 17.19
CA TRP A 785 16.50 -15.36 18.44
C TRP A 785 16.90 -13.88 18.42
N SER A 786 16.66 -13.20 19.52
CA SER A 786 16.96 -11.78 19.68
C SER A 786 18.43 -11.45 19.40
N PHE A 787 19.35 -12.30 19.85
CA PHE A 787 20.80 -12.12 19.64
C PHE A 787 21.26 -12.28 18.20
N VAL A 788 20.53 -13.05 17.38
CA VAL A 788 20.88 -13.30 15.97
C VAL A 788 20.45 -12.12 15.10
N GLU A 789 19.31 -11.52 15.40
CA GLU A 789 18.79 -10.38 14.65
C GLU A 789 19.33 -9.06 15.17
N ARG A 790 20.42 -8.59 14.56
CA ARG A 790 21.11 -7.36 14.98
C ARG A 790 20.15 -6.15 15.09
N PRO A 791 20.11 -5.47 16.25
CA PRO A 791 19.37 -4.22 16.43
C PRO A 791 19.97 -3.05 15.67
N GLY A 792 19.12 -2.07 15.34
CA GLY A 792 19.60 -0.77 14.89
C GLY A 792 20.44 -0.09 15.97
N LEU A 793 21.49 0.62 15.55
CA LEU A 793 22.42 1.31 16.48
C LEU A 793 21.68 2.29 17.40
N LEU A 794 20.66 2.97 16.88
CA LEU A 794 19.88 3.95 17.61
C LEU A 794 19.06 3.30 18.74
N LEU A 795 18.53 2.10 18.52
CA LEU A 795 17.81 1.32 19.55
C LEU A 795 18.78 0.86 20.66
N VAL A 796 19.97 0.38 20.29
CA VAL A 796 20.99 -0.04 21.28
C VAL A 796 21.47 1.15 22.12
N ALA A 797 21.73 2.29 21.48
CA ALA A 797 22.13 3.50 22.17
C ALA A 797 21.05 3.98 23.14
N ALA A 798 19.78 3.98 22.71
CA ALA A 798 18.67 4.36 23.58
C ALA A 798 18.49 3.40 24.77
N PHE A 799 18.61 2.09 24.55
CA PHE A 799 18.62 1.10 25.63
C PHE A 799 19.77 1.37 26.61
N ALA A 800 21.00 1.56 26.10
CA ALA A 800 22.17 1.79 26.96
C ALA A 800 22.03 3.07 27.81
N VAL A 801 21.56 4.17 27.21
CA VAL A 801 21.36 5.45 27.92
C VAL A 801 20.27 5.34 28.97
N ALA A 802 19.10 4.80 28.61
CA ALA A 802 18.00 4.67 29.56
C ALA A 802 18.33 3.72 30.71
N GLN A 803 19.04 2.62 30.43
CA GLN A 803 19.44 1.67 31.45
C GLN A 803 20.60 2.16 32.32
N LEU A 804 21.48 2.99 31.78
CA LEU A 804 22.46 3.72 32.58
C LEU A 804 21.76 4.65 33.56
N ILE A 805 20.79 5.45 33.09
CA ILE A 805 20.00 6.33 33.95
C ILE A 805 19.24 5.54 35.02
N ALA A 806 18.55 4.46 34.65
CA ALA A 806 17.83 3.61 35.60
C ALA A 806 18.76 2.99 36.66
N THR A 807 19.95 2.53 36.24
CA THR A 807 20.96 1.98 37.16
C THR A 807 21.47 3.05 38.12
N LEU A 808 21.77 4.26 37.63
CA LEU A 808 22.23 5.37 38.47
C LEU A 808 21.16 5.79 39.49
N ILE A 809 19.89 5.84 39.09
CA ILE A 809 18.78 6.12 40.01
C ILE A 809 18.70 5.04 41.09
N ALA A 810 18.71 3.77 40.73
CA ALA A 810 18.61 2.67 41.70
C ALA A 810 19.78 2.61 42.69
N VAL A 811 20.99 2.98 42.25
CA VAL A 811 22.21 2.92 43.06
C VAL A 811 22.36 4.12 43.99
N TYR A 812 22.02 5.33 43.52
CA TYR A 812 22.37 6.58 44.21
C TYR A 812 21.17 7.39 44.74
N ALA A 813 19.95 7.14 44.28
CA ALA A 813 18.81 7.98 44.68
C ALA A 813 18.38 7.71 46.12
N ASN A 814 18.47 8.74 46.97
CA ASN A 814 17.93 8.76 48.33
C ASN A 814 16.81 9.79 48.39
N TRP A 815 15.62 9.43 47.92
CA TRP A 815 14.48 10.33 47.82
C TRP A 815 13.38 9.93 48.80
N ASN A 816 13.25 10.71 49.87
CA ASN A 816 12.23 10.47 50.89
C ASN A 816 10.80 10.60 50.35
N PHE A 817 10.57 11.47 49.36
CA PHE A 817 9.23 11.64 48.75
C PHE A 817 8.85 10.46 47.85
N ALA A 818 9.82 9.80 47.20
CA ALA A 818 9.58 8.66 46.32
C ALA A 818 9.79 7.29 47.01
N ALA A 819 9.93 7.30 48.34
CA ALA A 819 10.17 6.12 49.18
C ALA A 819 11.27 5.17 48.66
N ILE A 820 12.37 5.72 48.15
CA ILE A 820 13.51 4.97 47.62
C ILE A 820 14.82 5.36 48.31
N GLU A 821 15.69 4.37 48.48
CA GLU A 821 17.06 4.52 48.99
C GLU A 821 18.02 3.73 48.09
N GLY A 822 19.22 4.26 47.87
CA GLY A 822 20.23 3.68 47.01
C GLY A 822 20.67 2.30 47.49
N ILE A 823 20.59 1.31 46.59
CA ILE A 823 20.88 -0.09 46.92
C ILE A 823 22.36 -0.48 46.73
N GLY A 824 23.15 0.38 46.08
CA GLY A 824 24.57 0.14 45.80
C GLY A 824 24.83 -0.73 44.56
N TRP A 825 26.08 -0.68 44.06
CA TRP A 825 26.49 -1.35 42.82
C TRP A 825 26.47 -2.88 42.89
N GLY A 826 26.72 -3.47 44.07
CA GLY A 826 26.70 -4.93 44.25
C GLY A 826 25.33 -5.51 43.93
N TRP A 827 24.27 -4.96 44.52
CA TRP A 827 22.90 -5.34 44.22
C TRP A 827 22.49 -5.01 42.79
N ALA A 828 22.90 -3.86 42.24
CA ALA A 828 22.64 -3.53 40.84
C ALA A 828 23.23 -4.58 39.89
N GLY A 829 24.46 -5.05 40.12
CA GLY A 829 25.08 -6.12 39.33
C GLY A 829 24.32 -7.44 39.41
N VAL A 830 23.83 -7.82 40.61
CA VAL A 830 23.00 -9.02 40.80
C VAL A 830 21.67 -8.92 40.05
N ILE A 831 21.03 -7.74 40.07
CA ILE A 831 19.77 -7.50 39.35
C ILE A 831 19.99 -7.59 37.83
N TRP A 832 21.08 -7.02 37.32
CA TRP A 832 21.47 -7.16 35.92
C TRP A 832 21.69 -8.62 35.54
N LEU A 833 22.42 -9.39 36.36
CA LEU A 833 22.67 -10.80 36.14
C LEU A 833 21.35 -11.61 36.12
N TYR A 834 20.47 -11.36 37.10
CA TYR A 834 19.15 -11.99 37.17
C TYR A 834 18.37 -11.73 35.86
N ASN A 835 18.32 -10.48 35.41
CA ASN A 835 17.58 -10.14 34.21
C ASN A 835 18.20 -10.71 32.93
N ILE A 836 19.53 -10.79 32.83
CA ILE A 836 20.20 -11.45 31.70
C ILE A 836 19.83 -12.94 31.66
N ILE A 837 19.80 -13.63 32.79
CA ILE A 837 19.44 -15.05 32.85
C ILE A 837 17.98 -15.26 32.42
N PHE A 838 17.05 -14.50 33.00
CA PHE A 838 15.61 -14.66 32.74
C PHE A 838 15.14 -14.01 31.44
N TYR A 839 16.03 -13.32 30.74
CA TYR A 839 15.82 -12.83 29.39
C TYR A 839 15.83 -13.94 28.33
N PHE A 840 16.77 -14.90 28.40
CA PHE A 840 16.88 -15.95 27.38
C PHE A 840 15.61 -16.79 27.19
N PRO A 841 14.87 -17.20 28.25
CA PRO A 841 13.63 -17.95 28.07
C PRO A 841 12.52 -17.17 27.36
N LEU A 842 12.56 -15.84 27.31
CA LEU A 842 11.56 -15.05 26.58
C LEU A 842 11.50 -15.41 25.10
N ASP A 843 12.65 -15.67 24.47
CA ASP A 843 12.71 -16.11 23.07
C ASP A 843 12.07 -17.49 22.89
N ILE A 844 12.31 -18.41 23.84
CA ILE A 844 11.71 -19.76 23.82
C ILE A 844 10.18 -19.66 23.95
N ILE A 845 9.70 -18.87 24.91
CA ILE A 845 8.28 -18.64 25.12
C ILE A 845 7.65 -18.02 23.88
N LYS A 846 8.29 -17.00 23.29
CA LYS A 846 7.86 -16.40 22.02
C LYS A 846 7.69 -17.44 20.92
N PHE A 847 8.66 -18.35 20.75
CA PHE A 847 8.55 -19.41 19.74
C PHE A 847 7.42 -20.39 20.04
N LEU A 848 7.28 -20.82 21.30
CA LEU A 848 6.19 -21.71 21.72
C LEU A 848 4.83 -21.09 21.48
N THR A 849 4.63 -19.82 21.85
CA THR A 849 3.37 -19.12 21.67
C THR A 849 3.02 -18.98 20.18
N ARG A 850 3.99 -18.57 19.35
CA ARG A 850 3.78 -18.50 17.89
C ARG A 850 3.49 -19.86 17.27
N TYR A 851 4.20 -20.90 17.70
CA TYR A 851 3.98 -22.26 17.22
C TYR A 851 2.58 -22.78 17.60
N ALA A 852 2.14 -22.56 18.85
CA ALA A 852 0.81 -22.92 19.31
C ALA A 852 -0.30 -22.18 18.53
N LEU A 853 -0.10 -20.88 18.27
CA LEU A 853 -1.04 -20.04 17.51
C LEU A 853 -1.07 -20.36 16.01
N SER A 854 -0.03 -21.00 15.47
CA SER A 854 0.04 -21.36 14.04
C SER A 854 -0.90 -22.49 13.62
N GLY A 855 -1.61 -23.12 14.55
CA GLY A 855 -2.52 -24.26 14.27
C GLY A 855 -1.79 -25.58 14.02
N ARG A 856 -0.54 -25.56 13.53
CA ARG A 856 0.28 -26.75 13.25
C ARG A 856 0.40 -27.71 14.43
N ALA A 857 0.43 -27.19 15.66
CA ALA A 857 0.46 -28.00 16.88
C ALA A 857 -0.84 -28.81 17.06
N TRP A 858 -1.99 -28.21 16.74
CA TRP A 858 -3.29 -28.86 16.79
C TRP A 858 -3.50 -29.81 15.61
N ASP A 859 -3.05 -29.43 14.42
CA ASP A 859 -3.10 -30.29 13.23
C ASP A 859 -2.29 -31.57 13.44
N LEU A 860 -1.06 -31.48 13.95
CA LEU A 860 -0.25 -32.67 14.28
C LEU A 860 -0.89 -33.57 15.35
N VAL A 861 -1.59 -32.98 16.32
CA VAL A 861 -2.29 -33.74 17.38
C VAL A 861 -3.58 -34.38 16.85
N LEU A 862 -4.33 -33.67 16.01
CA LEU A 862 -5.53 -34.16 15.32
C LEU A 862 -5.16 -35.26 14.32
N GLU A 863 -4.15 -35.05 13.48
CA GLU A 863 -3.62 -36.05 12.55
C GLU A 863 -3.12 -37.29 13.31
N ARG A 864 -2.40 -37.13 14.44
CA ARG A 864 -2.03 -38.27 15.30
C ARG A 864 -3.25 -38.98 15.89
N ARG A 865 -4.28 -38.25 16.33
CA ARG A 865 -5.51 -38.85 16.89
C ARG A 865 -6.30 -39.60 15.82
N ILE A 866 -6.41 -39.05 14.62
CA ILE A 866 -7.07 -39.67 13.46
C ILE A 866 -6.28 -40.90 13.00
N ALA A 867 -4.95 -40.84 13.03
CA ALA A 867 -4.09 -41.98 12.73
C ALA A 867 -4.28 -43.14 13.72
N PHE A 868 -4.48 -42.85 15.01
CA PHE A 868 -4.74 -43.88 16.03
C PHE A 868 -6.15 -44.47 15.97
N THR A 869 -7.17 -43.70 15.57
CA THR A 869 -8.56 -44.20 15.49
C THR A 869 -8.87 -44.98 14.21
N ARG A 870 -8.11 -44.78 13.11
CA ARG A 870 -8.22 -45.57 11.87
C ARG A 870 -7.34 -46.84 11.83
N GLN A 871 -6.45 -47.05 12.80
CA GLN A 871 -5.54 -48.21 12.85
C GLN A 871 -6.21 -49.52 13.33
N LYS A 872 -7.39 -49.88 12.79
CA LYS A 872 -7.98 -51.21 13.07
C LYS A 872 -7.64 -52.28 12.02
N ASP A 873 -7.17 -51.92 10.84
CA ASP A 873 -6.75 -52.91 9.82
C ASP A 873 -5.54 -52.42 9.01
N PHE A 874 -4.34 -52.81 9.44
CA PHE A 874 -3.13 -52.56 8.65
C PHE A 874 -3.13 -53.40 7.37
N GLY A 875 -3.21 -52.72 6.22
CA GLY A 875 -2.80 -53.28 4.93
C GLY A 875 -3.86 -54.06 4.15
N LYS A 876 -5.14 -53.98 4.51
CA LYS A 876 -6.22 -54.60 3.72
C LYS A 876 -6.42 -53.89 2.37
N GLU A 877 -6.54 -52.56 2.37
CA GLU A 877 -6.66 -51.76 1.14
C GLU A 877 -5.42 -51.88 0.24
N GLN A 878 -4.21 -51.90 0.81
CA GLN A 878 -3.00 -52.11 0.03
C GLN A 878 -2.89 -53.52 -0.58
N ARG A 879 -3.44 -54.54 0.07
CA ARG A 879 -3.51 -55.91 -0.49
C ARG A 879 -4.58 -56.02 -1.57
N GLU A 880 -5.73 -55.39 -1.38
CA GLU A 880 -6.79 -55.32 -2.40
C GLU A 880 -6.33 -54.54 -3.63
N LEU A 881 -5.62 -53.42 -3.46
CA LEU A 881 -5.02 -52.65 -4.55
C LEU A 881 -3.93 -53.47 -5.28
N ARG A 882 -3.05 -54.16 -4.55
CA ARG A 882 -2.04 -55.03 -5.19
C ARG A 882 -2.66 -56.23 -5.91
N TRP A 883 -3.71 -56.81 -5.34
CA TRP A 883 -4.45 -57.91 -5.97
C TRP A 883 -5.16 -57.44 -7.25
N ALA A 884 -5.87 -56.32 -7.20
CA ALA A 884 -6.51 -55.71 -8.36
C ALA A 884 -5.50 -55.28 -9.44
N HIS A 885 -4.31 -54.80 -9.03
CA HIS A 885 -3.23 -54.40 -9.94
C HIS A 885 -2.58 -55.62 -10.62
N ALA A 886 -2.40 -56.72 -9.89
CA ALA A 886 -1.88 -57.98 -10.44
C ALA A 886 -2.88 -58.65 -11.41
N GLN A 887 -4.19 -58.52 -11.16
CA GLN A 887 -5.23 -59.09 -12.02
C GLN A 887 -5.42 -58.28 -13.32
N ARG A 888 -5.26 -56.96 -13.28
CA ARG A 888 -5.39 -56.07 -14.46
C ARG A 888 -4.19 -56.13 -15.40
N THR A 889 -2.98 -56.31 -14.87
CA THR A 889 -1.75 -56.47 -15.67
C THR A 889 -1.72 -57.80 -16.44
N LEU A 890 -2.42 -58.84 -15.97
CA LEU A 890 -2.57 -60.13 -16.65
C LEU A 890 -3.49 -60.07 -17.89
N HIS A 891 -4.21 -58.96 -18.10
CA HIS A 891 -5.16 -58.78 -19.21
C HIS A 891 -4.82 -57.62 -20.16
N GLY A 892 -3.62 -57.03 -20.06
CA GLY A 892 -3.08 -56.11 -21.08
C GLY A 892 -3.83 -54.79 -21.27
N LEU A 893 -4.55 -54.29 -20.26
CA LEU A 893 -5.24 -52.99 -20.30
C LEU A 893 -4.37 -51.89 -19.66
N GLU A 894 -4.15 -50.78 -20.38
CA GLU A 894 -3.49 -49.57 -19.86
C GLU A 894 -4.35 -48.84 -18.82
N VAL A 895 -3.67 -48.07 -17.97
CA VAL A 895 -4.23 -47.43 -16.76
C VAL A 895 -4.92 -46.10 -17.12
N PRO A 896 -6.13 -45.80 -16.62
CA PRO A 896 -6.65 -44.44 -16.62
C PRO A 896 -6.02 -43.64 -15.47
N ASP A 897 -5.56 -42.41 -15.75
CA ASP A 897 -5.03 -41.46 -14.78
C ASP A 897 -6.03 -41.23 -13.62
N THR A 898 -5.73 -41.80 -12.45
CA THR A 898 -6.51 -41.55 -11.23
C THR A 898 -6.12 -40.21 -10.61
N LYS A 899 -6.73 -39.14 -11.11
CA LYS A 899 -6.96 -37.90 -10.36
C LYS A 899 -8.44 -37.52 -10.41
N MET A 900 -9.28 -38.34 -9.77
CA MET A 900 -10.61 -37.91 -9.35
C MET A 900 -10.92 -38.52 -7.99
N PHE A 901 -11.37 -37.67 -7.07
CA PHE A 901 -11.85 -37.95 -5.70
C PHE A 901 -10.80 -38.08 -4.58
N ASN A 902 -10.28 -36.93 -4.13
CA ASN A 902 -10.23 -36.57 -2.70
C ASN A 902 -9.83 -35.10 -2.53
N ASP A 903 -10.80 -34.19 -2.66
CA ASP A 903 -10.60 -32.76 -2.48
C ASP A 903 -10.81 -32.36 -1.02
N ARG A 904 -9.70 -32.22 -0.27
CA ARG A 904 -9.51 -31.23 0.83
C ARG A 904 -8.14 -31.27 1.50
N THR A 905 -7.28 -32.26 1.23
CA THR A 905 -5.97 -32.44 1.91
C THR A 905 -4.73 -32.17 1.06
N ASN A 906 -4.88 -31.95 -0.25
CA ASN A 906 -3.73 -31.92 -1.17
C ASN A 906 -2.82 -30.68 -1.06
N PHE A 907 -3.29 -29.54 -0.55
CA PHE A 907 -2.49 -28.31 -0.54
C PHE A 907 -1.41 -28.29 0.54
N THR A 908 -1.68 -28.92 1.69
CA THR A 908 -0.72 -29.10 2.79
C THR A 908 0.30 -30.18 2.49
N GLU A 909 -0.09 -31.29 1.87
CA GLU A 909 0.83 -32.37 1.47
C GLU A 909 1.78 -31.95 0.35
N LEU A 910 1.31 -31.17 -0.65
CA LEU A 910 2.18 -30.63 -1.69
C LEU A 910 3.23 -29.64 -1.13
N ASN A 911 2.85 -28.82 -0.14
CA ASN A 911 3.79 -27.92 0.53
C ASN A 911 4.80 -28.69 1.38
N GLN A 912 4.38 -29.73 2.09
CA GLN A 912 5.30 -30.59 2.86
C GLN A 912 6.25 -31.37 1.94
N MET A 913 5.76 -31.93 0.83
CA MET A 913 6.62 -32.59 -0.16
C MET A 913 7.59 -31.61 -0.82
N ALA A 914 7.16 -30.37 -1.11
CA ALA A 914 8.04 -29.33 -1.65
C ALA A 914 9.10 -28.88 -0.63
N GLU A 915 8.73 -28.76 0.65
CA GLU A 915 9.64 -28.38 1.74
C GLU A 915 10.63 -29.51 2.07
N GLU A 916 10.19 -30.77 2.02
CA GLU A 916 11.06 -31.94 2.09
C GLU A 916 11.97 -32.09 0.88
N ALA A 917 11.46 -31.84 -0.34
CA ALA A 917 12.26 -31.85 -1.56
C ALA A 917 13.32 -30.73 -1.52
N LYS A 918 12.97 -29.55 -1.02
CA LYS A 918 13.91 -28.44 -0.80
C LYS A 918 14.97 -28.80 0.23
N ARG A 919 14.59 -29.39 1.37
CA ARG A 919 15.55 -29.89 2.37
C ARG A 919 16.47 -30.97 1.79
N ARG A 920 15.94 -31.92 1.01
CA ARG A 920 16.74 -32.96 0.35
C ARG A 920 17.69 -32.36 -0.69
N ALA A 921 17.25 -31.37 -1.46
CA ALA A 921 18.09 -30.64 -2.41
C ALA A 921 19.17 -29.82 -1.70
N GLU A 922 18.87 -29.22 -0.55
CA GLU A 922 19.83 -28.44 0.24
C GLU A 922 20.85 -29.35 0.94
N ILE A 923 20.43 -30.51 1.45
CA ILE A 923 21.32 -31.57 1.97
C ILE A 923 22.19 -32.15 0.84
N ALA A 924 21.62 -32.36 -0.36
CA ALA A 924 22.38 -32.82 -1.52
C ALA A 924 23.42 -31.78 -1.97
N ARG A 925 23.06 -30.49 -2.01
CA ARG A 925 23.97 -29.38 -2.33
C ARG A 925 25.08 -29.22 -1.28
N LEU A 926 24.77 -29.41 0.00
CA LEU A 926 25.76 -29.40 1.09
C LEU A 926 26.69 -30.63 1.04
N ARG A 927 26.20 -31.78 0.56
CA ARG A 927 27.02 -32.97 0.27
C ARG A 927 27.95 -32.74 -0.93
N GLU A 928 27.45 -32.14 -2.02
CA GLU A 928 28.28 -31.82 -3.20
C GLU A 928 29.45 -30.89 -2.84
N LEU A 929 29.22 -29.87 -2.01
CA LEU A 929 30.25 -28.93 -1.54
C LEU A 929 31.41 -29.59 -0.75
N HIS A 930 31.17 -30.75 -0.14
CA HIS A 930 32.18 -31.50 0.63
C HIS A 930 32.84 -32.63 -0.16
N THR A 931 32.44 -32.85 -1.42
CA THR A 931 33.11 -33.82 -2.30
C THR A 931 34.17 -33.13 -3.14
N LEU A 932 35.30 -33.82 -3.35
CA LEU A 932 36.42 -33.34 -4.16
C LEU A 932 35.96 -32.98 -5.60
N LYS A 933 34.95 -33.69 -6.11
CA LYS A 933 34.28 -33.42 -7.40
C LYS A 933 33.56 -32.06 -7.41
N GLY A 934 32.77 -31.74 -6.39
CA GLY A 934 32.06 -30.45 -6.31
C GLY A 934 32.99 -29.26 -6.12
N HIS A 935 34.14 -29.46 -5.48
CA HIS A 935 35.18 -28.43 -5.39
C HIS A 935 35.85 -28.16 -6.76
N VAL A 936 36.11 -29.21 -7.53
CA VAL A 936 36.68 -29.09 -8.88
C VAL A 936 35.69 -28.42 -9.84
N GLU A 937 34.41 -28.81 -9.85
CA GLU A 937 33.38 -28.20 -10.70
C GLU A 937 33.12 -26.72 -10.38
N SER A 938 33.17 -26.35 -9.09
CA SER A 938 33.11 -24.96 -8.63
C SER A 938 34.26 -24.11 -9.16
N VAL A 939 35.50 -24.63 -9.07
CA VAL A 939 36.71 -23.93 -9.55
C VAL A 939 36.73 -23.83 -11.07
N VAL A 940 36.25 -24.84 -11.79
CA VAL A 940 36.15 -24.86 -13.26
C VAL A 940 35.12 -23.83 -13.74
N ARG A 941 33.95 -23.73 -13.09
CA ARG A 941 32.94 -22.69 -13.37
C ARG A 941 33.44 -21.28 -13.05
N LEU A 942 34.18 -21.10 -11.95
CA LEU A 942 34.76 -19.81 -11.59
C LEU A 942 35.86 -19.36 -12.56
N LYS A 943 36.52 -20.30 -13.25
CA LYS A 943 37.53 -20.01 -14.27
C LYS A 943 36.99 -19.96 -15.71
N GLY A 944 35.68 -20.15 -15.91
CA GLY A 944 35.05 -20.05 -17.23
C GLY A 944 35.49 -21.12 -18.24
N LEU A 945 35.92 -22.29 -17.76
CA LEU A 945 36.32 -23.42 -18.61
C LEU A 945 35.12 -24.33 -18.90
N ASP A 946 35.02 -24.79 -20.15
CA ASP A 946 33.88 -25.59 -20.64
C ASP A 946 34.01 -27.06 -20.22
N ILE A 947 33.01 -27.56 -19.49
CA ILE A 947 33.05 -28.86 -18.77
C ILE A 947 32.99 -30.06 -19.71
N ASP A 948 32.52 -29.88 -20.94
CA ASP A 948 32.31 -30.96 -21.91
C ASP A 948 33.62 -31.49 -22.55
N THR A 949 34.77 -30.91 -22.23
CA THR A 949 36.08 -31.33 -22.79
C THR A 949 36.87 -32.31 -21.92
N ILE A 950 36.43 -32.64 -20.70
CA ILE A 950 37.16 -33.57 -19.82
C ILE A 950 36.64 -35.01 -20.04
N GLN A 951 37.23 -35.69 -21.01
CA GLN A 951 37.00 -37.11 -21.27
C GLN A 951 37.39 -38.00 -20.08
N GLN A 952 36.55 -39.02 -19.88
CA GLN A 952 36.62 -40.08 -18.88
C GLN A 952 37.96 -40.84 -18.89
N SER A 953 38.70 -40.71 -17.80
CA SER A 953 39.60 -41.74 -17.23
C SER A 953 39.85 -41.26 -15.79
N TYR A 954 39.41 -41.95 -14.74
CA TYR A 954 39.95 -43.20 -14.25
C TYR A 954 38.94 -43.90 -13.32
N THR A 955 38.89 -45.21 -13.44
CA THR A 955 38.47 -46.19 -12.44
C THR A 955 39.47 -46.24 -11.28
N VAL A 956 38.99 -46.15 -10.03
CA VAL A 956 39.05 -47.12 -8.90
C VAL A 956 38.20 -46.54 -7.78
#